data_AF-F8NH90-F1
#
_entry.id   AF-F8NH90-F1
#
_cell.length_a   1.000
_cell.length_b   1.000
_cell.length_c   1.000
_cell.angle_alpha   90.00
_cell.angle_beta   90.00
_cell.angle_gamma   90.00
#
_symmetry.space_group_name_H-M   'P 1'
#
loop_
_entity.id
_entity.type
_entity.pdbx_description
1 polymer ?
#
loop_
_entity_poly.entity_id
_entity_poly.type
_entity_poly.pdbx_seq_one_letter_code
_entity_poly.pdbx_strand_id
1 'polypeptide(L)'
;MSHPCLWLGGTYFYPIGNTSAVCLTRDLPPEENATVLLLGCGDPRNILYTIYASGADTGSLSRNLDFTCCDAEGAYLSSCVADNILARNKIDQIWDIFYHFYLDDNTSLLLSSQSRKLANMSQDLATWERSKYGPFLRMCTGRTLSVLRDYWTIYAETSNFTQAQQDKMRETLQECGRSAGPLSDDVTGLVMDHTCRFWMSGTTSNNPQHLTRVNPTFVYSSKCDRFLVHYGTDPLLSFHLAEAYTQTRDTPTIDNIVAGSKAQFRRWCAAFVDVLRTDATRPRVVVRFFAGDALAFCRALLSCSVTRATVTPLYHSPWSVERIHSNDADYGANAICSAPMDFNIIETSNIMDHIGLLNVLISASPLLKRSLSSTLYTESLLSVGTDPYTGMLQRACVDIPTLSLLIGLIPSTFVSGFTTESNIHEIISARIHGRSPQVHERLSWKVAAGGDTVAQRDIGISRSVIFSSQQLAGILFNIYLKMFANDSEDMNKVYELVVYDKEVQNIIHYTPRAFAELVMVAKERLQQQDWKHVMDIFHDLLVNDRTPFTGHDYYQDLFCQFYLLGIYSALPQGAQKTNNPAVFRGWKTVPTTVCIIPRQVITSIAPLLDKIGTPILHCEIRDSTTLDEFSCIHTTYGKLILSGTRENQRAVIAEDLSGRMTNTLIVSFWAPSSTLMLESSASVGFYLRSTPAAKTLLGILGPDLMIYSTEITDEQRVHVLTERPNLDGEVEETAAILEEAQERDTQPTHSVVVAMNSACEKIENLTTRVYITNARTRPSLASASSSIVTMEQVTPFVVQIHIGEYRRVVLFPFAIDVAESKVQVARKSKYIEIVSPLSLGYVKGRPDILVGKFLLVMQGQTATLWNVHRVNLDRLPLLKDEDSGKVRWMNHHLCLMYSDREIKVLQDVMVNLKNSICMMFTSFIGFPNARKRPLAFGLFIPSIANVYTIIFMTGIRLDLSSHTVVANVWVMPLPLPISSMNALGTISVKLLHIETDFEEMRAWKQLLPVLTERCRTWRHKESCEYLAKGIVPLSLECSESPICTCGRGVDTADLQKVEEWKHLAPFVTRAALSPIFSVSYLESKQSTSSTTPTTEGSTEREPVCAACGNKGKPNLLRCSICKKVYYCSAECQR
;
A
#
# COMPACT_ATOMS: atom_id res chain seq x y z
N MET A 1 20.99 2.95 3.71
CA MET A 1 19.61 2.65 3.22
C MET A 1 18.64 2.85 4.37
N SER A 2 17.32 2.98 4.13
CA SER A 2 16.35 3.18 5.22
C SER A 2 15.86 1.88 5.88
N HIS A 3 16.19 0.72 5.32
CA HIS A 3 15.92 -0.59 5.93
C HIS A 3 17.19 -1.16 6.58
N PRO A 4 17.08 -1.92 7.70
CA PRO A 4 18.24 -2.56 8.32
C PRO A 4 19.03 -3.43 7.35
N CYS A 5 20.36 -3.40 7.48
CA CYS A 5 21.22 -4.28 6.71
C CYS A 5 21.12 -5.70 7.27
N LEU A 6 20.57 -6.61 6.46
CA LEU A 6 20.45 -8.02 6.80
C LEU A 6 21.63 -8.82 6.25
N TRP A 7 22.12 -9.78 7.02
CA TRP A 7 23.05 -10.79 6.53
C TRP A 7 22.48 -11.56 5.34
N LEU A 8 23.32 -11.84 4.33
CA LEU A 8 23.01 -12.69 3.18
C LEU A 8 22.95 -14.19 3.59
N GLY A 9 22.05 -14.54 4.50
CA GLY A 9 21.76 -15.93 4.84
C GLY A 9 20.68 -16.52 3.94
N GLY A 10 20.20 -17.71 4.31
CA GLY A 10 19.15 -18.40 3.56
C GLY A 10 17.80 -17.69 3.63
N THR A 11 17.47 -16.89 2.62
CA THR A 11 16.11 -16.38 2.40
C THR A 11 15.37 -17.28 1.41
N TYR A 12 14.07 -17.43 1.59
CA TYR A 12 13.25 -18.15 0.63
C TYR A 12 13.13 -17.40 -0.70
N PHE A 13 12.99 -18.17 -1.77
CA PHE A 13 12.68 -17.76 -3.13
C PHE A 13 11.16 -17.92 -3.35
N TYR A 14 10.52 -16.94 -3.94
CA TYR A 14 9.07 -16.83 -4.16
C TYR A 14 8.75 -16.73 -5.68
N PRO A 15 8.98 -17.81 -6.47
CA PRO A 15 8.86 -17.84 -7.94
C PRO A 15 7.46 -17.54 -8.49
N ILE A 16 6.46 -17.56 -7.62
CA ILE A 16 5.06 -17.35 -7.92
C ILE A 16 4.49 -16.50 -6.80
N GLY A 17 3.65 -15.53 -7.12
CA GLY A 17 3.01 -14.72 -6.11
C GLY A 17 2.01 -15.53 -5.26
N ASN A 18 1.77 -15.05 -4.05
CA ASN A 18 1.00 -15.72 -3.00
C ASN A 18 -0.41 -15.15 -2.76
N THR A 19 -0.93 -14.30 -3.65
CA THR A 19 -2.27 -13.69 -3.59
C THR A 19 -3.00 -13.84 -4.91
N SER A 20 -4.33 -13.71 -4.97
CA SER A 20 -5.03 -13.76 -6.27
C SER A 20 -4.73 -12.53 -7.12
N ALA A 21 -4.78 -12.67 -8.45
CA ALA A 21 -4.53 -11.56 -9.37
C ALA A 21 -5.52 -10.38 -9.17
N VAL A 22 -5.03 -9.14 -9.30
CA VAL A 22 -5.85 -7.91 -9.14
C VAL A 22 -5.84 -7.04 -10.39
N CYS A 23 -6.93 -6.28 -10.61
CA CYS A 23 -7.01 -5.32 -11.71
C CYS A 23 -6.41 -3.98 -11.28
N LEU A 24 -5.21 -3.67 -11.76
CA LEU A 24 -4.42 -2.50 -11.38
C LEU A 24 -5.05 -1.18 -11.83
N THR A 25 -5.95 -1.19 -12.82
CA THR A 25 -6.63 0.01 -13.34
C THR A 25 -8.02 0.22 -12.75
N ARG A 26 -8.41 -0.51 -11.70
CA ARG A 26 -9.77 -0.49 -11.12
C ARG A 26 -10.21 0.90 -10.64
N ASP A 27 -9.27 1.73 -10.20
CA ASP A 27 -9.57 3.08 -9.70
C ASP A 27 -9.45 4.18 -10.77
N LEU A 28 -8.89 3.85 -11.95
CA LEU A 28 -8.75 4.80 -13.05
C LEU A 28 -10.04 4.88 -13.90
N PRO A 29 -10.46 6.08 -14.29
CA PRO A 29 -11.47 6.27 -15.35
C PRO A 29 -11.12 5.47 -16.61
N PRO A 30 -12.12 4.89 -17.33
CA PRO A 30 -11.93 4.16 -18.58
C PRO A 30 -11.05 4.85 -19.64
N GLU A 31 -11.11 6.18 -19.70
CA GLU A 31 -10.39 7.01 -20.66
C GLU A 31 -8.96 7.33 -20.27
N GLU A 32 -8.59 7.16 -19.00
CA GLU A 32 -7.29 7.58 -18.48
C GLU A 32 -6.22 6.51 -18.78
N ASN A 33 -5.11 6.93 -19.37
CA ASN A 33 -3.93 6.08 -19.55
C ASN A 33 -3.38 5.65 -18.20
N ALA A 34 -2.91 4.41 -18.09
CA ALA A 34 -2.31 3.89 -16.86
C ALA A 34 -0.79 3.96 -16.95
N THR A 35 -0.17 4.60 -15.96
CA THR A 35 1.26 4.52 -15.68
C THR A 35 1.39 3.89 -14.30
N VAL A 36 1.80 2.62 -14.27
CA VAL A 36 1.74 1.75 -13.09
C VAL A 36 3.14 1.40 -12.62
N LEU A 37 3.46 1.62 -11.35
CA LEU A 37 4.68 1.13 -10.71
C LEU A 37 4.34 -0.09 -9.85
N LEU A 38 5.00 -1.22 -10.11
CA LEU A 38 4.86 -2.46 -9.35
C LEU A 38 6.15 -2.67 -8.54
N LEU A 39 6.07 -2.56 -7.22
CA LEU A 39 7.18 -2.80 -6.29
C LEU A 39 7.01 -4.18 -5.64
N GLY A 40 8.02 -5.05 -5.74
CA GLY A 40 7.90 -6.46 -5.36
C GLY A 40 7.12 -7.27 -6.39
N CYS A 41 7.38 -7.01 -7.68
CA CYS A 41 6.68 -7.65 -8.78
C CYS A 41 7.14 -9.11 -8.98
N GLY A 42 6.54 -10.04 -8.23
CA GLY A 42 6.93 -11.45 -8.26
C GLY A 42 6.53 -12.26 -9.51
N ASP A 43 5.44 -11.90 -10.22
CA ASP A 43 5.00 -12.61 -11.44
C ASP A 43 4.08 -11.73 -12.34
N PRO A 44 3.76 -12.13 -13.60
CA PRO A 44 3.02 -11.29 -14.54
C PRO A 44 1.49 -11.32 -14.36
N ARG A 45 0.93 -12.04 -13.37
CA ARG A 45 -0.52 -12.28 -13.24
C ARG A 45 -1.34 -11.01 -13.16
N ASN A 46 -0.87 -10.00 -12.41
CA ASN A 46 -1.60 -8.75 -12.20
C ASN A 46 -1.66 -7.95 -13.51
N ILE A 47 -0.58 -7.96 -14.29
CA ILE A 47 -0.52 -7.34 -15.62
C ILE A 47 -1.50 -8.05 -16.58
N LEU A 48 -1.37 -9.38 -16.69
CA LEU A 48 -2.20 -10.20 -17.58
C LEU A 48 -3.70 -10.09 -17.24
N TYR A 49 -4.03 -10.19 -15.95
CA TYR A 49 -5.40 -10.06 -15.48
C TYR A 49 -5.93 -8.64 -15.66
N THR A 50 -5.13 -7.59 -15.42
CA THR A 50 -5.55 -6.19 -15.66
C THR A 50 -5.96 -5.97 -17.11
N ILE A 51 -5.18 -6.47 -18.08
CA ILE A 51 -5.49 -6.32 -19.51
C ILE A 51 -6.81 -7.02 -19.86
N TYR A 52 -6.99 -8.26 -19.39
CA TYR A 52 -8.23 -9.01 -19.59
C TYR A 52 -9.44 -8.34 -18.90
N ALA A 53 -9.32 -8.05 -17.61
CA ALA A 53 -10.40 -7.55 -16.76
C ALA A 53 -10.83 -6.14 -17.15
N SER A 54 -9.90 -5.29 -17.59
CA SER A 54 -10.23 -3.94 -18.09
C SER A 54 -10.91 -3.96 -19.47
N GLY A 55 -10.75 -5.05 -20.25
CA GLY A 55 -11.21 -5.11 -21.64
C GLY A 55 -10.34 -4.28 -22.59
N ALA A 56 -9.05 -4.09 -22.28
CA ALA A 56 -8.14 -3.30 -23.10
C ALA A 56 -8.00 -3.85 -24.54
N ASP A 57 -8.29 -5.14 -24.73
CA ASP A 57 -8.30 -5.90 -25.98
C ASP A 57 -9.53 -5.67 -26.87
N THR A 58 -10.66 -5.17 -26.34
CA THR A 58 -11.93 -5.06 -27.10
C THR A 58 -12.18 -3.67 -27.69
N GLY A 59 -11.35 -2.66 -27.38
CA GLY A 59 -11.30 -1.38 -28.08
C GLY A 59 -12.43 -0.36 -27.81
N SER A 60 -13.48 -0.69 -27.04
CA SER A 60 -14.61 0.24 -26.78
C SER A 60 -14.18 1.51 -26.03
N LEU A 61 -13.23 1.39 -25.10
CA LEU A 61 -12.58 2.49 -24.37
C LEU A 61 -11.07 2.20 -24.29
N SER A 62 -10.35 2.50 -25.38
CA SER A 62 -8.92 2.22 -25.47
C SER A 62 -8.09 3.18 -24.60
N ARG A 63 -7.37 2.63 -23.62
CA ARG A 63 -6.29 3.32 -22.88
C ARG A 63 -4.93 2.71 -23.23
N ASN A 64 -3.86 3.47 -23.03
CA ASN A 64 -2.49 2.97 -23.00
C ASN A 64 -2.13 2.48 -21.59
N LEU A 65 -1.32 1.43 -21.51
CA LEU A 65 -0.87 0.82 -20.27
C LEU A 65 0.67 0.76 -20.27
N ASP A 66 1.32 1.47 -19.35
CA ASP A 66 2.78 1.40 -19.12
C ASP A 66 3.02 0.88 -17.69
N PHE A 67 3.63 -0.31 -17.58
CA PHE A 67 3.92 -0.98 -16.31
C PHE A 67 5.42 -0.94 -16.05
N THR A 68 5.87 -0.31 -14.97
CA THR A 68 7.25 -0.36 -14.49
C THR A 68 7.34 -1.36 -13.34
N CYS A 69 8.05 -2.47 -13.55
CA CYS A 69 8.19 -3.57 -12.59
C CYS A 69 9.55 -3.49 -11.90
N CYS A 70 9.53 -3.48 -10.57
CA CYS A 70 10.71 -3.52 -9.71
C CYS A 70 10.67 -4.76 -8.84
N ASP A 71 11.71 -5.59 -8.91
CA ASP A 71 11.91 -6.69 -8.00
C ASP A 71 13.41 -6.87 -7.69
N ALA A 72 13.74 -7.24 -6.45
CA ALA A 72 15.12 -7.48 -6.05
C ALA A 72 15.69 -8.78 -6.67
N GLU A 73 14.82 -9.71 -7.07
CA GLU A 73 15.19 -10.98 -7.65
C GLU A 73 15.01 -10.99 -9.18
N GLY A 74 16.13 -10.87 -9.89
CA GLY A 74 16.16 -10.91 -11.34
C GLY A 74 15.62 -12.21 -11.94
N ALA A 75 15.63 -13.33 -11.20
CA ALA A 75 15.09 -14.60 -11.67
C ALA A 75 13.60 -14.49 -12.05
N TYR A 76 12.78 -13.74 -11.27
CA TYR A 76 11.36 -13.54 -11.60
C TYR A 76 11.18 -12.74 -12.87
N LEU A 77 11.89 -11.61 -12.98
CA LEU A 77 11.77 -10.75 -14.14
C LEU A 77 12.23 -11.51 -15.41
N SER A 78 13.22 -12.41 -15.27
CA SER A 78 13.71 -13.24 -16.37
C SER A 78 12.67 -14.27 -16.84
N SER A 79 11.90 -14.86 -15.92
CA SER A 79 10.82 -15.81 -16.26
C SER A 79 9.62 -15.08 -16.88
N CYS A 80 9.32 -13.86 -16.43
CA CYS A 80 8.27 -13.01 -16.99
C CYS A 80 8.50 -12.61 -18.46
N VAL A 81 9.76 -12.44 -18.86
CA VAL A 81 10.17 -12.00 -20.21
C VAL A 81 10.32 -13.15 -21.21
N ALA A 82 10.25 -14.41 -20.76
CA ALA A 82 10.25 -15.55 -21.66
C ALA A 82 9.16 -15.36 -22.73
N ASP A 83 9.53 -15.45 -24.03
CA ASP A 83 8.71 -15.31 -25.27
C ASP A 83 7.52 -16.30 -25.37
N ASN A 84 7.15 -16.88 -24.25
CA ASN A 84 6.08 -17.78 -24.01
C ASN A 84 4.73 -17.09 -24.28
N ILE A 85 4.42 -15.98 -23.62
CA ILE A 85 3.06 -15.39 -23.66
C ILE A 85 2.65 -14.98 -25.10
N LEU A 86 3.62 -14.73 -26.00
CA LEU A 86 3.37 -14.33 -27.39
C LEU A 86 2.99 -15.49 -28.33
N ALA A 87 3.22 -16.74 -27.92
CA ALA A 87 2.89 -17.94 -28.68
C ALA A 87 1.56 -18.56 -28.22
N ARG A 88 0.43 -18.08 -28.75
CA ARG A 88 -0.94 -18.57 -28.43
C ARG A 88 -1.09 -20.09 -28.48
N ASN A 89 -0.34 -20.77 -29.36
CA ASN A 89 -0.41 -22.21 -29.53
C ASN A 89 0.39 -23.01 -28.49
N LYS A 90 1.11 -22.35 -27.56
CA LYS A 90 1.96 -23.01 -26.56
C LYS A 90 1.55 -22.74 -25.11
N ILE A 91 0.38 -22.13 -24.85
CA ILE A 91 -0.03 -21.67 -23.51
C ILE A 91 0.05 -22.76 -22.42
N ASP A 92 -0.19 -24.02 -22.77
CA ASP A 92 -0.10 -25.11 -21.80
C ASP A 92 1.34 -25.41 -21.38
N GLN A 93 2.28 -25.42 -22.33
CA GLN A 93 3.71 -25.55 -22.02
C GLN A 93 4.21 -24.35 -21.19
N ILE A 94 3.60 -23.20 -21.40
CA ILE A 94 3.95 -21.95 -20.70
C ILE A 94 3.48 -22.02 -19.25
N TRP A 95 2.25 -22.50 -19.03
CA TRP A 95 1.79 -22.81 -17.69
C TRP A 95 2.79 -23.70 -16.96
N ASP A 96 3.24 -24.78 -17.61
CA ASP A 96 4.16 -25.73 -17.00
C ASP A 96 5.52 -25.06 -16.66
N ILE A 97 6.04 -24.17 -17.52
CA ILE A 97 7.25 -23.37 -17.24
C ILE A 97 7.07 -22.44 -16.03
N PHE A 98 5.91 -21.79 -15.89
CA PHE A 98 5.66 -20.84 -14.79
C PHE A 98 5.32 -21.52 -13.46
N TYR A 99 4.76 -22.73 -13.48
CA TYR A 99 4.09 -23.29 -12.30
C TYR A 99 4.53 -24.70 -11.91
N HIS A 100 5.39 -25.40 -12.67
CA HIS A 100 5.86 -26.75 -12.32
C HIS A 100 7.36 -26.79 -12.03
N PHE A 101 7.75 -27.59 -11.04
CA PHE A 101 9.16 -27.87 -10.71
C PHE A 101 9.81 -28.81 -11.71
N TYR A 102 9.01 -29.64 -12.40
CA TYR A 102 9.46 -30.59 -13.41
C TYR A 102 8.72 -30.39 -14.73
N LEU A 103 9.46 -30.52 -15.84
CA LEU A 103 8.99 -30.33 -17.20
C LEU A 103 9.13 -31.63 -18.02
N ASP A 104 8.31 -31.76 -19.05
CA ASP A 104 8.54 -32.73 -20.12
C ASP A 104 9.67 -32.29 -21.06
N ASP A 105 10.18 -33.21 -21.89
CA ASP A 105 11.27 -32.93 -22.83
C ASP A 105 10.95 -31.79 -23.81
N ASN A 106 9.73 -31.73 -24.35
CA ASN A 106 9.33 -30.71 -25.33
C ASN A 106 9.25 -29.32 -24.70
N THR A 107 8.75 -29.24 -23.47
CA THR A 107 8.61 -28.01 -22.70
C THR A 107 9.97 -27.53 -22.19
N SER A 108 10.86 -28.42 -21.78
CA SER A 108 12.25 -28.10 -21.46
C SER A 108 13.01 -27.57 -22.68
N LEU A 109 12.86 -28.21 -23.86
CA LEU A 109 13.43 -27.71 -25.11
C LEU A 109 12.88 -26.34 -25.51
N LEU A 110 11.58 -26.09 -25.29
CA LEU A 110 10.97 -24.79 -25.51
C LEU A 110 11.64 -23.72 -24.64
N LEU A 111 11.74 -23.95 -23.33
CA LEU A 111 12.39 -23.03 -22.40
C LEU A 111 13.81 -22.71 -22.86
N SER A 112 14.65 -23.73 -23.04
CA SER A 112 16.06 -23.51 -23.41
C SER A 112 16.23 -22.82 -24.78
N SER A 113 15.39 -23.15 -25.77
CA SER A 113 15.41 -22.47 -27.07
C SER A 113 15.02 -20.99 -26.96
N GLN A 114 14.03 -20.65 -26.14
CA GLN A 114 13.60 -19.25 -25.97
C GLN A 114 14.61 -18.47 -25.16
N SER A 115 15.13 -19.04 -24.07
CA SER A 115 16.17 -18.41 -23.26
C SER A 115 17.42 -18.11 -24.10
N ARG A 116 17.84 -19.04 -24.97
CA ARG A 116 18.96 -18.79 -25.90
C ARG A 116 18.71 -17.62 -26.84
N LYS A 117 17.49 -17.50 -27.36
CA LYS A 117 17.10 -16.39 -28.24
C LYS A 117 17.12 -15.05 -27.50
N LEU A 118 16.58 -15.00 -26.27
CA LEU A 118 16.59 -13.80 -25.44
C LEU A 118 18.01 -13.38 -25.06
N ALA A 119 18.84 -14.33 -24.61
CA ALA A 119 20.26 -14.12 -24.31
C ALA A 119 21.03 -13.57 -25.53
N ASN A 120 20.76 -14.07 -26.73
CA ASN A 120 21.40 -13.55 -27.94
C ASN A 120 21.01 -12.10 -28.26
N MET A 121 19.77 -11.70 -27.97
CA MET A 121 19.25 -10.35 -28.21
C MET A 121 19.57 -9.35 -27.10
N SER A 122 20.10 -9.80 -25.95
CA SER A 122 20.39 -8.98 -24.78
C SER A 122 21.89 -8.70 -24.57
N GLN A 123 22.66 -8.50 -25.64
CA GLN A 123 24.09 -8.15 -25.53
C GLN A 123 24.29 -6.77 -24.88
N ASP A 124 23.43 -5.83 -25.27
CA ASP A 124 23.44 -4.45 -24.84
C ASP A 124 22.05 -3.85 -25.06
N LEU A 125 21.79 -2.69 -24.45
CA LEU A 125 20.49 -2.02 -24.54
C LEU A 125 20.11 -1.71 -26.00
N ALA A 126 21.04 -1.22 -26.82
CA ALA A 126 20.74 -0.84 -28.19
C ALA A 126 20.35 -2.06 -29.06
N THR A 127 20.97 -3.21 -28.85
CA THR A 127 20.62 -4.47 -29.51
C THR A 127 19.24 -4.98 -29.05
N TRP A 128 18.93 -4.88 -27.76
CA TRP A 128 17.62 -5.23 -27.22
C TRP A 128 16.50 -4.34 -27.78
N GLU A 129 16.73 -3.03 -27.84
CA GLU A 129 15.76 -2.05 -28.31
C GLU A 129 15.41 -2.20 -29.79
N ARG A 130 16.37 -2.63 -30.63
CA ARG A 130 16.13 -2.95 -32.05
C ARG A 130 15.46 -4.31 -32.27
N SER A 131 15.34 -5.13 -31.23
CA SER A 131 14.69 -6.44 -31.34
C SER A 131 13.17 -6.30 -31.49
N LYS A 132 12.50 -7.42 -31.80
CA LYS A 132 11.03 -7.46 -31.83
C LYS A 132 10.36 -7.20 -30.47
N TYR A 133 11.10 -7.29 -29.36
CA TYR A 133 10.58 -7.07 -28.01
C TYR A 133 10.77 -5.64 -27.51
N GLY A 134 11.83 -4.98 -27.96
CA GLY A 134 12.23 -3.64 -27.53
C GLY A 134 11.15 -2.56 -27.54
N PRO A 135 10.14 -2.60 -28.44
CA PRO A 135 9.03 -1.65 -28.39
C PRO A 135 8.16 -1.76 -27.13
N PHE A 136 7.90 -2.97 -26.62
CA PHE A 136 6.94 -3.18 -25.51
C PHE A 136 7.57 -3.80 -24.25
N LEU A 137 8.78 -4.37 -24.31
CA LEU A 137 9.57 -4.79 -23.16
C LEU A 137 10.80 -3.90 -23.05
N ARG A 138 10.83 -3.02 -22.04
CA ARG A 138 11.92 -2.06 -21.82
C ARG A 138 12.74 -2.45 -20.60
N MET A 139 14.02 -2.07 -20.60
CA MET A 139 14.89 -2.24 -19.44
C MET A 139 15.17 -0.86 -18.84
N CYS A 140 14.90 -0.71 -17.54
CA CYS A 140 15.14 0.55 -16.86
C CYS A 140 16.62 0.88 -16.74
N THR A 141 17.49 -0.14 -16.70
CA THR A 141 18.95 0.01 -16.60
C THR A 141 19.68 -1.02 -17.46
N GLY A 142 20.92 -0.72 -17.85
CA GLY A 142 21.79 -1.70 -18.51
C GLY A 142 22.10 -2.90 -17.61
N ARG A 143 22.22 -2.66 -16.29
CA ARG A 143 22.41 -3.73 -15.29
C ARG A 143 21.25 -4.72 -15.28
N THR A 144 20.01 -4.24 -15.34
CA THR A 144 18.84 -5.12 -15.41
C THR A 144 18.96 -6.07 -16.60
N LEU A 145 19.26 -5.56 -17.80
CA LEU A 145 19.42 -6.40 -18.98
C LEU A 145 20.52 -7.46 -18.80
N SER A 146 21.64 -7.09 -18.17
CA SER A 146 22.75 -7.99 -17.84
C SER A 146 22.30 -9.12 -16.88
N VAL A 147 21.62 -8.79 -15.78
CA VAL A 147 21.08 -9.78 -14.84
C VAL A 147 20.12 -10.75 -15.53
N LEU A 148 19.19 -10.24 -16.35
CA LEU A 148 18.23 -11.11 -17.03
C LEU A 148 18.91 -12.02 -18.07
N ARG A 149 19.92 -11.49 -18.78
CA ARG A 149 20.74 -12.25 -19.71
C ARG A 149 21.45 -13.41 -19.01
N ASP A 150 22.01 -13.18 -17.82
CA ASP A 150 22.72 -14.23 -17.07
C ASP A 150 21.78 -15.41 -16.78
N TYR A 151 20.57 -15.14 -16.29
CA TYR A 151 19.55 -16.16 -16.09
C TYR A 151 19.14 -16.86 -17.39
N TRP A 152 18.88 -16.13 -18.47
CA TRP A 152 18.55 -16.75 -19.75
C TRP A 152 19.69 -17.60 -20.30
N THR A 153 20.94 -17.24 -20.04
CA THR A 153 22.10 -18.04 -20.43
C THR A 153 22.11 -19.35 -19.64
N ILE A 154 21.92 -19.28 -18.32
CA ILE A 154 21.81 -20.46 -17.46
C ILE A 154 20.67 -21.38 -17.93
N TYR A 155 19.48 -20.83 -18.18
CA TYR A 155 18.31 -21.60 -18.63
C TYR A 155 18.49 -22.20 -20.03
N ALA A 156 19.27 -21.57 -20.90
CA ALA A 156 19.59 -22.09 -22.22
C ALA A 156 20.56 -23.29 -22.15
N GLU A 157 21.43 -23.31 -21.16
CA GLU A 157 22.46 -24.32 -20.96
C GLU A 157 21.98 -25.55 -20.18
N THR A 158 20.90 -25.43 -19.39
CA THR A 158 20.34 -26.56 -18.62
C THR A 158 19.88 -27.74 -19.47
N SER A 159 19.51 -27.50 -20.74
CA SER A 159 19.22 -28.55 -21.72
C SER A 159 20.42 -29.46 -22.02
N ASN A 160 21.64 -28.99 -21.78
CA ASN A 160 22.88 -29.74 -22.01
C ASN A 160 23.36 -30.50 -20.75
N PHE A 161 22.61 -30.43 -19.65
CA PHE A 161 23.02 -31.09 -18.41
C PHE A 161 22.99 -32.61 -18.54
N THR A 162 24.05 -33.24 -18.04
CA THR A 162 24.13 -34.69 -17.90
C THR A 162 23.05 -35.21 -16.94
N GLN A 163 22.73 -36.51 -17.02
CA GLN A 163 21.79 -37.13 -16.09
C GLN A 163 22.21 -36.93 -14.63
N ALA A 164 23.51 -37.04 -14.33
CA ALA A 164 24.04 -36.79 -12.99
C ALA A 164 23.82 -35.35 -12.50
N GLN A 165 23.91 -34.35 -13.39
CA GLN A 165 23.62 -32.95 -13.05
C GLN A 165 22.12 -32.73 -12.80
N GLN A 166 21.26 -33.36 -13.61
CA GLN A 166 19.81 -33.36 -13.41
C GLN A 166 19.42 -34.06 -12.10
N ASP A 167 20.08 -35.17 -11.76
CA ASP A 167 19.86 -35.91 -10.51
C ASP A 167 20.29 -35.07 -9.29
N LYS A 168 21.43 -34.38 -9.37
CA LYS A 168 21.87 -33.44 -8.31
C LYS A 168 20.88 -32.28 -8.11
N MET A 169 20.32 -31.71 -9.18
CA MET A 169 19.27 -30.69 -9.07
C MET A 169 17.99 -31.27 -8.47
N ARG A 170 17.65 -32.53 -8.79
CA ARG A 170 16.51 -33.23 -8.19
C ARG A 170 16.70 -33.48 -6.70
N GLU A 171 17.89 -33.90 -6.26
CA GLU A 171 18.21 -34.02 -4.83
C GLU A 171 17.97 -32.70 -4.10
N THR A 172 18.34 -31.59 -4.74
CA THR A 172 18.11 -30.24 -4.21
C THR A 172 16.61 -29.93 -4.07
N LEU A 173 15.78 -30.40 -5.02
CA LEU A 173 14.32 -30.26 -4.97
C LEU A 173 13.63 -31.17 -3.93
N GLN A 174 14.27 -32.27 -3.51
CA GLN A 174 13.69 -33.29 -2.63
C GLN A 174 13.66 -32.92 -1.13
N GLU A 175 14.28 -31.81 -0.69
CA GLU A 175 14.21 -31.33 0.72
C GLU A 175 12.79 -30.87 1.14
N CYS A 176 11.83 -30.87 0.21
CA CYS A 176 10.44 -30.47 0.34
C CYS A 176 9.59 -31.26 1.37
N GLY A 177 10.00 -32.47 1.76
CA GLY A 177 9.20 -33.36 2.64
C GLY A 177 8.89 -32.81 4.04
N ARG A 178 9.44 -31.66 4.43
CA ARG A 178 9.18 -30.98 5.71
C ARG A 178 7.96 -30.07 5.72
N SER A 179 7.45 -29.65 4.56
CA SER A 179 6.33 -28.67 4.48
C SER A 179 5.00 -29.20 5.01
N ALA A 180 4.84 -30.52 5.15
CA ALA A 180 3.65 -31.16 5.76
C ALA A 180 3.73 -31.29 7.30
N GLY A 181 4.93 -31.21 7.88
CA GLY A 181 5.15 -31.37 9.32
C GLY A 181 4.49 -32.62 9.94
N PRO A 182 4.36 -32.70 11.28
CA PRO A 182 3.64 -33.77 11.97
C PRO A 182 2.10 -33.63 11.91
N LEU A 183 1.55 -32.74 11.08
CA LEU A 183 0.11 -32.40 11.01
C LEU A 183 -0.55 -32.91 9.71
N SER A 184 0.06 -33.87 9.00
CA SER A 184 -0.55 -34.51 7.82
C SER A 184 -1.87 -35.23 8.10
N ASP A 185 -2.17 -35.51 9.38
CA ASP A 185 -3.30 -36.37 9.77
C ASP A 185 -4.58 -35.57 10.13
N ASP A 186 -4.52 -34.24 10.19
CA ASP A 186 -5.63 -33.36 10.63
C ASP A 186 -6.16 -32.41 9.53
N VAL A 187 -6.02 -32.78 8.25
CA VAL A 187 -6.24 -31.86 7.10
C VAL A 187 -7.70 -31.42 6.95
N THR A 188 -7.92 -30.10 6.91
CA THR A 188 -9.13 -29.48 6.35
C THR A 188 -8.85 -28.85 4.97
N GLY A 189 -9.52 -29.34 3.93
CA GLY A 189 -9.79 -28.64 2.65
C GLY A 189 -9.04 -29.14 1.39
N LEU A 190 -9.67 -28.93 0.22
CA LEU A 190 -9.14 -29.30 -1.12
C LEU A 190 -7.87 -28.55 -1.54
N VAL A 191 -7.68 -27.31 -1.07
CA VAL A 191 -6.49 -26.50 -1.40
C VAL A 191 -5.26 -27.02 -0.66
N MET A 192 -5.40 -27.40 0.62
CA MET A 192 -4.31 -28.03 1.37
C MET A 192 -3.93 -29.40 0.79
N ASP A 193 -4.93 -30.19 0.37
CA ASP A 193 -4.70 -31.44 -0.37
C ASP A 193 -3.95 -31.21 -1.68
N HIS A 194 -4.30 -30.15 -2.42
CA HIS A 194 -3.58 -29.75 -3.63
C HIS A 194 -2.15 -29.32 -3.30
N THR A 195 -1.93 -28.46 -2.30
CA THR A 195 -0.59 -28.02 -1.89
C THR A 195 0.29 -29.22 -1.55
N CYS A 196 -0.22 -30.17 -0.75
CA CYS A 196 0.48 -31.40 -0.44
C CYS A 196 0.81 -32.21 -1.71
N ARG A 197 -0.17 -32.43 -2.60
CA ARG A 197 0.04 -33.12 -3.88
C ARG A 197 1.08 -32.42 -4.76
N PHE A 198 1.01 -31.09 -4.86
CA PHE A 198 1.91 -30.26 -5.65
C PHE A 198 3.34 -30.38 -5.14
N TRP A 199 3.55 -30.25 -3.83
CA TRP A 199 4.88 -30.37 -3.23
C TRP A 199 5.43 -31.81 -3.33
N MET A 200 4.59 -32.84 -3.22
CA MET A 200 5.02 -34.22 -3.44
C MET A 200 5.38 -34.54 -4.90
N SER A 201 4.68 -33.96 -5.87
CA SER A 201 4.84 -34.30 -7.30
C SER A 201 5.64 -33.27 -8.12
N GLY A 202 5.78 -32.06 -7.60
CA GLY A 202 6.33 -30.88 -8.28
C GLY A 202 5.46 -30.35 -9.43
N THR A 203 4.19 -30.75 -9.54
CA THR A 203 3.32 -30.38 -10.67
C THR A 203 1.85 -30.30 -10.25
N THR A 204 1.06 -29.56 -11.03
CA THR A 204 -0.40 -29.57 -10.94
C THR A 204 -1.04 -30.68 -11.79
N SER A 205 -0.24 -31.53 -12.45
CA SER A 205 -0.69 -32.62 -13.32
C SER A 205 -0.98 -33.90 -12.53
N ASN A 206 -2.02 -34.63 -12.93
CA ASN A 206 -2.31 -35.97 -12.39
C ASN A 206 -1.48 -37.09 -13.02
N ASN A 207 -0.73 -36.81 -14.09
CA ASN A 207 0.15 -37.78 -14.73
C ASN A 207 1.60 -37.24 -14.78
N PRO A 208 2.33 -37.28 -13.65
CA PRO A 208 3.69 -36.75 -13.58
C PRO A 208 4.74 -37.66 -14.24
N GLN A 209 4.37 -38.86 -14.72
CA GLN A 209 5.33 -39.89 -15.16
C GLN A 209 6.25 -39.45 -16.31
N HIS A 210 5.84 -38.46 -17.10
CA HIS A 210 6.61 -37.93 -18.23
C HIS A 210 7.40 -36.65 -17.87
N LEU A 211 7.25 -36.11 -16.66
CA LEU A 211 7.91 -34.88 -16.22
C LEU A 211 9.26 -35.23 -15.56
N THR A 212 10.29 -35.37 -16.38
CA THR A 212 11.60 -35.85 -15.93
C THR A 212 12.65 -34.75 -15.83
N ARG A 213 12.47 -33.60 -16.48
CA ARG A 213 13.44 -32.52 -16.53
C ARG A 213 13.22 -31.53 -15.40
N VAL A 214 14.28 -31.14 -14.69
CA VAL A 214 14.16 -30.08 -13.69
C VAL A 214 13.89 -28.73 -14.35
N ASN A 215 12.92 -27.98 -13.84
CA ASN A 215 12.68 -26.61 -14.26
C ASN A 215 13.70 -25.65 -13.63
N PRO A 216 14.64 -25.08 -14.40
CA PRO A 216 15.69 -24.23 -13.84
C PRO A 216 15.16 -22.91 -13.26
N THR A 217 13.96 -22.47 -13.62
CA THR A 217 13.36 -21.21 -13.11
C THR A 217 12.95 -21.30 -11.63
N PHE A 218 12.94 -22.50 -11.04
CA PHE A 218 12.67 -22.74 -9.62
C PHE A 218 13.93 -23.01 -8.79
N VAL A 219 15.08 -23.18 -9.46
CA VAL A 219 16.34 -23.59 -8.81
C VAL A 219 17.35 -22.45 -8.73
N TYR A 220 17.46 -21.63 -9.78
CA TYR A 220 18.42 -20.54 -9.80
C TYR A 220 17.79 -19.25 -9.28
N SER A 221 18.46 -18.61 -8.32
CA SER A 221 18.10 -17.32 -7.74
C SER A 221 19.35 -16.51 -7.43
N SER A 222 19.18 -15.24 -7.06
CA SER A 222 20.28 -14.33 -6.70
C SER A 222 21.02 -14.79 -5.44
N LYS A 223 20.43 -15.73 -4.69
CA LYS A 223 20.93 -16.21 -3.40
C LYS A 223 21.79 -17.45 -3.52
N CYS A 224 21.46 -18.37 -4.44
CA CYS A 224 22.25 -19.58 -4.71
C CYS A 224 21.74 -20.36 -5.93
N ASP A 225 22.48 -21.41 -6.27
CA ASP A 225 22.17 -22.45 -7.25
C ASP A 225 21.37 -23.62 -6.64
N ARG A 226 20.54 -23.35 -5.63
CA ARG A 226 19.75 -24.37 -4.91
C ARG A 226 18.28 -24.01 -4.79
N PHE A 227 17.47 -25.03 -4.60
CA PHE A 227 16.03 -24.91 -4.37
C PHE A 227 15.75 -24.31 -2.99
N LEU A 228 15.43 -23.01 -3.00
CA LEU A 228 15.02 -22.26 -1.82
C LEU A 228 13.56 -21.81 -1.90
N VAL A 229 12.74 -22.45 -2.74
CA VAL A 229 11.35 -22.05 -2.94
C VAL A 229 10.60 -22.08 -1.60
N HIS A 230 9.88 -21.00 -1.29
CA HIS A 230 9.13 -20.84 -0.05
C HIS A 230 8.09 -21.95 0.08
N TYR A 231 8.03 -22.63 1.22
CA TYR A 231 7.14 -23.77 1.47
C TYR A 231 5.63 -23.46 1.28
N GLY A 232 5.24 -22.19 1.37
CA GLY A 232 3.88 -21.72 1.08
C GLY A 232 3.56 -21.51 -0.40
N THR A 233 4.49 -21.78 -1.32
CA THR A 233 4.25 -21.64 -2.76
C THR A 233 3.24 -22.68 -3.24
N ASP A 234 2.14 -22.21 -3.83
CA ASP A 234 1.15 -23.02 -4.54
C ASP A 234 0.65 -22.23 -5.77
N PRO A 235 0.74 -22.80 -6.99
CA PRO A 235 0.25 -22.16 -8.21
C PRO A 235 -1.18 -21.65 -8.15
N LEU A 236 -2.07 -22.32 -7.41
CA LEU A 236 -3.48 -21.97 -7.35
C LEU A 236 -3.74 -20.64 -6.63
N LEU A 237 -2.84 -20.20 -5.73
CA LEU A 237 -2.99 -18.94 -5.02
C LEU A 237 -3.00 -17.72 -5.94
N SER A 238 -2.39 -17.83 -7.13
CA SER A 238 -2.37 -16.77 -8.14
C SER A 238 -3.68 -16.57 -8.90
N PHE A 239 -4.66 -17.48 -8.75
CA PHE A 239 -5.88 -17.52 -9.56
C PHE A 239 -7.15 -17.42 -8.72
N HIS A 240 -8.25 -17.06 -9.38
CA HIS A 240 -9.53 -16.89 -8.70
C HIS A 240 -10.28 -18.22 -8.60
N LEU A 241 -10.18 -18.88 -7.45
CA LEU A 241 -10.72 -20.23 -7.30
C LEU A 241 -12.25 -20.27 -7.24
N ALA A 242 -12.89 -19.19 -6.76
CA ALA A 242 -14.35 -19.12 -6.62
C ALA A 242 -15.12 -19.35 -7.93
N GLU A 243 -14.52 -19.05 -9.09
CA GLU A 243 -15.12 -19.37 -10.40
C GLU A 243 -15.33 -20.89 -10.57
N ALA A 244 -14.35 -21.71 -10.17
CA ALA A 244 -14.46 -23.17 -10.29
C ALA A 244 -15.55 -23.74 -9.37
N TYR A 245 -15.65 -23.23 -8.14
CA TYR A 245 -16.64 -23.68 -7.15
C TYR A 245 -18.09 -23.37 -7.51
N THR A 246 -18.31 -22.35 -8.32
CA THR A 246 -19.66 -21.86 -8.66
C THR A 246 -20.15 -22.31 -10.03
N GLN A 247 -19.25 -22.84 -10.87
CA GLN A 247 -19.59 -23.31 -12.22
C GLN A 247 -19.87 -24.82 -12.29
N THR A 248 -19.49 -25.60 -11.28
CA THR A 248 -19.75 -27.06 -11.24
C THR A 248 -21.06 -27.39 -10.55
N ARG A 249 -21.77 -28.41 -11.05
CA ARG A 249 -22.99 -28.90 -10.40
C ARG A 249 -22.71 -29.73 -9.15
N ASP A 250 -21.55 -30.38 -9.09
CA ASP A 250 -21.12 -31.17 -7.94
C ASP A 250 -20.04 -30.44 -7.16
N THR A 251 -19.69 -30.94 -5.97
CA THR A 251 -18.53 -30.45 -5.21
C THR A 251 -17.30 -30.49 -6.11
N PRO A 252 -16.62 -29.36 -6.34
CA PRO A 252 -15.50 -29.31 -7.27
C PRO A 252 -14.36 -30.19 -6.78
N THR A 253 -13.73 -30.90 -7.70
CA THR A 253 -12.48 -31.64 -7.44
C THR A 253 -11.28 -30.73 -7.61
N ILE A 254 -10.11 -31.16 -7.11
CA ILE A 254 -8.82 -30.47 -7.36
C ILE A 254 -8.61 -30.25 -8.87
N ASP A 255 -8.97 -31.23 -9.70
CA ASP A 255 -8.82 -31.16 -11.16
C ASP A 255 -9.70 -30.08 -11.78
N ASN A 256 -10.92 -29.90 -11.26
CA ASN A 256 -11.79 -28.82 -11.72
C ASN A 256 -11.19 -27.45 -11.38
N ILE A 257 -10.58 -27.31 -10.20
CA ILE A 257 -9.93 -26.08 -9.76
C ILE A 257 -8.71 -25.78 -10.64
N VAL A 258 -7.82 -26.76 -10.84
CA VAL A 258 -6.65 -26.63 -11.73
C VAL A 258 -7.07 -26.30 -13.16
N ALA A 259 -8.09 -26.97 -13.70
CA ALA A 259 -8.60 -26.69 -15.04
C ALA A 259 -9.18 -25.26 -15.16
N GLY A 260 -9.89 -24.79 -14.13
CA GLY A 260 -10.39 -23.42 -14.03
C GLY A 260 -9.27 -22.38 -14.03
N SER A 261 -8.20 -22.61 -13.25
CA SER A 261 -7.02 -21.74 -13.21
C SER A 261 -6.27 -21.72 -14.54
N LYS A 262 -6.07 -22.88 -15.19
CA LYS A 262 -5.50 -22.95 -16.55
C LYS A 262 -6.36 -22.20 -17.57
N ALA A 263 -7.68 -22.28 -17.47
CA ALA A 263 -8.59 -21.54 -18.35
C ALA A 263 -8.51 -20.01 -18.12
N GLN A 264 -8.39 -19.56 -16.87
CA GLN A 264 -8.13 -18.16 -16.55
C GLN A 264 -6.82 -17.69 -17.19
N PHE A 265 -5.71 -18.40 -16.95
CA PHE A 265 -4.41 -18.09 -17.54
C PHE A 265 -4.45 -17.97 -19.07
N ARG A 266 -5.12 -18.91 -19.75
CA ARG A 266 -5.32 -18.87 -21.22
C ARG A 266 -6.06 -17.61 -21.66
N ARG A 267 -7.16 -17.24 -21.01
CA ARG A 267 -7.94 -16.02 -21.33
C ARG A 267 -7.10 -14.75 -21.15
N TRP A 268 -6.30 -14.69 -20.09
CA TRP A 268 -5.48 -13.51 -19.79
C TRP A 268 -4.32 -13.36 -20.78
N CYS A 269 -3.62 -14.46 -21.09
CA CYS A 269 -2.57 -14.47 -22.11
C CYS A 269 -3.14 -14.11 -23.49
N ALA A 270 -4.33 -14.62 -23.84
CA ALA A 270 -4.98 -14.28 -25.10
C ALA A 270 -5.24 -12.77 -25.21
N ALA A 271 -5.81 -12.14 -24.18
CA ALA A 271 -6.07 -10.70 -24.17
C ALA A 271 -4.78 -9.87 -24.33
N PHE A 272 -3.69 -10.25 -23.65
CA PHE A 272 -2.39 -9.59 -23.83
C PHE A 272 -1.88 -9.68 -25.27
N VAL A 273 -1.96 -10.86 -25.89
CA VAL A 273 -1.56 -11.05 -27.29
C VAL A 273 -2.42 -10.22 -28.25
N ASP A 274 -3.73 -10.12 -28.00
CA ASP A 274 -4.62 -9.34 -28.86
C ASP A 274 -4.28 -7.84 -28.79
N VAL A 275 -4.02 -7.31 -27.60
CA VAL A 275 -3.61 -5.91 -27.44
C VAL A 275 -2.27 -5.62 -28.13
N LEU A 276 -1.32 -6.55 -28.09
CA LEU A 276 -0.03 -6.37 -28.78
C LEU A 276 -0.14 -6.41 -30.31
N ARG A 277 -1.19 -7.02 -30.86
CA ARG A 277 -1.42 -7.16 -32.30
C ARG A 277 -2.24 -6.04 -32.92
N THR A 278 -2.78 -5.11 -32.12
CA THR A 278 -3.50 -3.96 -32.69
C THR A 278 -2.55 -3.12 -33.54
N ASP A 279 -2.95 -2.79 -34.78
CA ASP A 279 -2.20 -1.94 -35.73
C ASP A 279 -2.11 -0.49 -35.24
N ALA A 280 -1.30 -0.27 -34.20
CA ALA A 280 -0.99 1.03 -33.66
C ALA A 280 0.45 1.40 -34.01
N THR A 281 0.68 2.67 -34.36
CA THR A 281 2.02 3.23 -34.62
C THR A 281 2.94 3.18 -33.39
N ARG A 282 2.37 2.97 -32.20
CA ARG A 282 3.04 2.78 -30.92
C ARG A 282 2.40 1.64 -30.14
N PRO A 283 3.17 0.90 -29.33
CA PRO A 283 2.62 -0.17 -28.51
C PRO A 283 1.64 0.40 -27.47
N ARG A 284 0.44 -0.18 -27.41
CA ARG A 284 -0.58 0.18 -26.40
C ARG A 284 -0.25 -0.33 -25.00
N VAL A 285 0.63 -1.32 -24.91
CA VAL A 285 1.13 -1.90 -23.67
C VAL A 285 2.65 -1.85 -23.68
N VAL A 286 3.23 -1.30 -22.61
CA VAL A 286 4.67 -1.29 -22.35
C VAL A 286 4.89 -1.90 -20.96
N VAL A 287 5.88 -2.78 -20.83
CA VAL A 287 6.33 -3.35 -19.57
C VAL A 287 7.83 -3.06 -19.43
N ARG A 288 8.22 -2.43 -18.34
CA ARG A 288 9.59 -2.03 -18.03
C ARG A 288 10.09 -2.83 -16.83
N PHE A 289 11.36 -3.21 -16.85
CA PHE A 289 11.96 -4.01 -15.78
C PHE A 289 13.10 -3.28 -15.10
N PHE A 290 13.12 -3.35 -13.77
CA PHE A 290 14.22 -2.97 -12.91
C PHE A 290 14.48 -4.10 -11.91
N ALA A 291 15.67 -4.69 -11.95
CA ALA A 291 16.05 -5.80 -11.08
C ALA A 291 16.88 -5.30 -9.89
N GLY A 292 16.29 -4.71 -8.84
CA GLY A 292 17.03 -4.15 -7.70
C GLY A 292 16.16 -3.76 -6.51
N ASP A 293 16.71 -2.99 -5.57
CA ASP A 293 16.00 -2.61 -4.35
C ASP A 293 14.87 -1.60 -4.62
N ALA A 294 13.68 -1.87 -4.07
CA ALA A 294 12.49 -1.04 -4.31
C ALA A 294 12.62 0.38 -3.73
N LEU A 295 13.26 0.54 -2.56
CA LEU A 295 13.42 1.85 -1.93
C LEU A 295 14.46 2.69 -2.68
N ALA A 296 15.57 2.07 -3.10
CA ALA A 296 16.58 2.69 -3.92
C ALA A 296 16.02 3.11 -5.29
N PHE A 297 15.24 2.25 -5.94
CA PHE A 297 14.62 2.56 -7.22
C PHE A 297 13.64 3.71 -7.15
N CYS A 298 12.79 3.76 -6.11
CA CYS A 298 11.87 4.88 -5.92
C CYS A 298 12.61 6.22 -5.81
N ARG A 299 13.73 6.25 -5.08
CA ARG A 299 14.56 7.46 -4.96
C ARG A 299 15.28 7.80 -6.26
N ALA A 300 15.73 6.80 -7.00
CA ALA A 300 16.35 7.00 -8.30
C ALA A 300 15.35 7.62 -9.30
N LEU A 301 14.10 7.14 -9.33
CA LEU A 301 13.03 7.74 -10.14
C LEU A 301 12.74 9.18 -9.72
N LEU A 302 12.69 9.47 -8.42
CA LEU A 302 12.50 10.82 -7.91
C LEU A 302 13.67 11.72 -8.33
N SER A 303 14.92 11.28 -8.14
CA SER A 303 16.13 12.00 -8.55
C SER A 303 16.14 12.29 -10.06
N CYS A 304 15.82 11.29 -10.90
CA CYS A 304 15.68 11.48 -12.35
C CYS A 304 14.58 12.51 -12.68
N SER A 305 13.47 12.50 -11.94
CA SER A 305 12.35 13.43 -12.18
C SER A 305 12.70 14.89 -11.87
N VAL A 306 13.58 15.10 -10.89
CA VAL A 306 14.03 16.41 -10.41
C VAL A 306 15.13 16.93 -11.34
N THR A 307 16.23 16.20 -11.44
CA THR A 307 17.48 16.65 -12.07
C THR A 307 17.54 16.41 -13.57
N ARG A 308 16.69 15.52 -14.10
CA ARG A 308 16.77 14.97 -15.47
C ARG A 308 18.07 14.24 -15.79
N ALA A 309 18.90 13.95 -14.78
CA ALA A 309 20.08 13.12 -14.91
C ALA A 309 19.69 11.63 -14.87
N THR A 310 20.38 10.82 -15.66
CA THR A 310 20.16 9.37 -15.74
C THR A 310 21.09 8.58 -14.83
N VAL A 311 22.20 9.17 -14.40
CA VAL A 311 23.11 8.64 -13.38
C VAL A 311 22.70 9.21 -12.03
N THR A 312 22.47 8.34 -11.04
CA THR A 312 22.02 8.75 -9.70
C THR A 312 23.09 8.49 -8.63
N PRO A 313 23.08 9.23 -7.50
CA PRO A 313 24.01 9.03 -6.38
C PRO A 313 23.61 7.85 -5.47
N LEU A 314 22.96 6.82 -6.03
CA LEU A 314 22.36 5.71 -5.30
C LEU A 314 22.95 4.39 -5.74
N TYR A 315 23.28 3.54 -4.76
CA TYR A 315 23.54 2.14 -5.04
C TYR A 315 22.27 1.41 -5.45
N HIS A 316 22.47 0.36 -6.23
CA HIS A 316 21.40 -0.42 -6.83
C HIS A 316 20.63 -1.31 -5.85
N SER A 317 21.32 -1.89 -4.86
CA SER A 317 20.72 -2.77 -3.85
C SER A 317 21.59 -2.85 -2.59
N PRO A 318 21.06 -3.39 -1.48
CA PRO A 318 21.93 -3.96 -0.45
C PRO A 318 22.96 -4.90 -1.07
N TRP A 319 24.17 -4.94 -0.51
CA TRP A 319 25.23 -5.84 -0.98
C TRP A 319 25.76 -5.57 -2.39
N SER A 320 25.47 -4.40 -2.97
CA SER A 320 26.04 -3.95 -4.25
C SER A 320 26.51 -2.51 -4.22
N VAL A 321 27.72 -2.26 -4.73
CA VAL A 321 28.28 -0.89 -4.90
C VAL A 321 28.05 -0.28 -6.28
N GLU A 322 27.30 -0.97 -7.14
CA GLU A 322 26.97 -0.46 -8.48
C GLU A 322 25.96 0.69 -8.38
N ARG A 323 26.22 1.80 -9.09
CA ARG A 323 25.30 2.94 -9.17
C ARG A 323 24.09 2.63 -10.04
N ILE A 324 22.94 3.20 -9.71
CA ILE A 324 21.79 3.17 -10.60
C ILE A 324 22.02 4.15 -11.76
N HIS A 325 22.22 3.58 -12.95
CA HIS A 325 22.27 4.28 -14.22
C HIS A 325 21.04 3.90 -15.07
N SER A 326 20.08 4.82 -15.12
CA SER A 326 18.85 4.72 -15.89
C SER A 326 19.12 4.74 -17.39
N ASN A 327 18.32 4.01 -18.18
CA ASN A 327 18.46 3.96 -19.64
C ASN A 327 18.23 5.35 -20.26
N ASP A 328 19.27 5.93 -20.88
CA ASP A 328 19.21 7.24 -21.53
C ASP A 328 18.10 7.36 -22.59
N ALA A 329 17.80 6.27 -23.31
CA ALA A 329 16.76 6.26 -24.33
C ALA A 329 15.34 6.42 -23.76
N ASP A 330 15.15 6.10 -22.48
CA ASP A 330 13.88 6.13 -21.76
C ASP A 330 13.78 7.29 -20.76
N TYR A 331 14.87 7.61 -20.05
CA TYR A 331 14.88 8.58 -18.96
C TYR A 331 15.69 9.85 -19.26
N GLY A 332 16.45 9.86 -20.36
CA GLY A 332 17.23 11.03 -20.77
C GLY A 332 16.35 12.17 -21.31
N ALA A 333 16.87 13.39 -21.27
CA ALA A 333 16.15 14.60 -21.71
C ALA A 333 15.64 14.56 -23.16
N ASN A 334 16.28 13.75 -24.02
CA ASN A 334 15.93 13.59 -25.45
C ASN A 334 15.21 12.26 -25.77
N ALA A 335 14.66 11.59 -24.75
CA ALA A 335 13.97 10.30 -24.93
C ALA A 335 12.76 10.43 -25.88
N ILE A 336 12.75 9.64 -26.96
CA ILE A 336 11.64 9.61 -27.94
C ILE A 336 10.37 9.04 -27.31
N CYS A 337 10.53 8.07 -26.41
CA CYS A 337 9.46 7.47 -25.64
C CYS A 337 9.79 7.53 -24.14
N SER A 338 9.63 8.72 -23.56
CA SER A 338 9.92 8.95 -22.14
C SER A 338 9.21 7.92 -21.25
N ALA A 339 9.98 7.29 -20.37
CA ALA A 339 9.45 6.47 -19.29
C ALA A 339 8.69 7.35 -18.28
N PRO A 340 7.65 6.80 -17.61
CA PRO A 340 7.02 7.49 -16.50
C PRO A 340 8.00 7.61 -15.33
N MET A 341 8.07 8.80 -14.74
CA MET A 341 8.72 9.07 -13.45
C MET A 341 7.71 9.42 -12.36
N ASP A 342 6.46 9.66 -12.77
CA ASP A 342 5.29 9.83 -11.93
C ASP A 342 4.20 8.82 -12.36
N PHE A 343 3.49 8.27 -11.39
CA PHE A 343 2.59 7.14 -11.59
C PHE A 343 1.20 7.46 -11.07
N ASN A 344 0.15 7.06 -11.79
CA ASN A 344 -1.21 7.14 -11.25
C ASN A 344 -1.56 5.91 -10.43
N ILE A 345 -0.89 4.77 -10.64
CA ILE A 345 -1.03 3.60 -9.78
C ILE A 345 0.34 3.19 -9.29
N ILE A 346 0.48 3.03 -7.97
CA ILE A 346 1.63 2.36 -7.37
C ILE A 346 1.09 1.16 -6.60
N GLU A 347 1.55 -0.03 -6.93
CA GLU A 347 1.18 -1.29 -6.29
C GLU A 347 2.43 -1.87 -5.64
N THR A 348 2.36 -2.16 -4.35
CA THR A 348 3.54 -2.56 -3.57
C THR A 348 3.52 -4.02 -3.16
N SER A 349 2.53 -4.80 -3.60
CA SER A 349 2.34 -6.18 -3.14
C SER A 349 2.41 -6.24 -1.59
N ASN A 350 2.95 -7.32 -1.05
CA ASN A 350 3.19 -7.51 0.37
C ASN A 350 4.58 -7.01 0.83
N ILE A 351 5.29 -6.16 0.07
CA ILE A 351 6.65 -5.73 0.47
C ILE A 351 6.66 -4.97 1.80
N MET A 352 5.55 -4.37 2.24
CA MET A 352 5.49 -3.73 3.55
C MET A 352 5.64 -4.72 4.71
N ASP A 353 5.38 -6.01 4.51
CA ASP A 353 5.67 -7.08 5.49
C ASP A 353 7.19 -7.36 5.59
N HIS A 354 7.95 -6.95 4.58
CA HIS A 354 9.40 -7.18 4.49
C HIS A 354 10.22 -5.93 4.80
N ILE A 355 9.72 -4.74 4.43
CA ILE A 355 10.46 -3.47 4.55
C ILE A 355 9.74 -2.40 5.39
N GLY A 356 8.55 -2.68 5.91
CA GLY A 356 7.76 -1.79 6.77
C GLY A 356 6.89 -0.78 6.01
N LEU A 357 5.70 -0.50 6.55
CA LEU A 357 4.71 0.42 5.97
C LEU A 357 5.27 1.83 5.73
N LEU A 358 5.97 2.39 6.72
CA LEU A 358 6.46 3.77 6.63
C LEU A 358 7.50 3.91 5.51
N ASN A 359 8.46 2.98 5.39
CA ASN A 359 9.47 3.01 4.32
C ASN A 359 8.82 3.01 2.93
N VAL A 360 7.76 2.21 2.75
CA VAL A 360 6.98 2.15 1.50
C VAL A 360 6.31 3.49 1.23
N LEU A 361 5.53 4.02 2.18
CA LEU A 361 4.79 5.27 2.00
C LEU A 361 5.72 6.48 1.75
N ILE A 362 6.83 6.57 2.49
CA ILE A 362 7.81 7.66 2.36
C ILE A 362 8.47 7.63 0.97
N SER A 363 8.87 6.45 0.50
CA SER A 363 9.61 6.33 -0.77
C SER A 363 8.70 6.41 -1.99
N ALA A 364 7.48 5.86 -1.92
CA ALA A 364 6.58 5.77 -3.06
C ALA A 364 5.61 6.96 -3.20
N SER A 365 5.20 7.61 -2.10
CA SER A 365 4.23 8.72 -2.18
C SER A 365 4.68 9.94 -3.01
N PRO A 366 5.99 10.30 -3.10
CA PRO A 366 6.45 11.38 -3.97
C PRO A 366 6.29 11.06 -5.46
N LEU A 367 6.30 9.78 -5.84
CA LEU A 367 6.14 9.32 -7.22
C LEU A 367 4.68 9.25 -7.66
N LEU A 368 3.73 9.37 -6.72
CA LEU A 368 2.30 9.33 -7.02
C LEU A 368 1.86 10.66 -7.63
N LYS A 369 1.31 10.61 -8.84
CA LYS A 369 0.68 11.77 -9.50
C LYS A 369 -0.33 12.42 -8.55
N ARG A 370 -0.26 13.74 -8.45
CA ARG A 370 -1.22 14.54 -7.67
C ARG A 370 -2.53 14.70 -8.45
N SER A 371 -3.21 13.58 -8.66
CA SER A 371 -4.53 13.47 -9.31
C SER A 371 -5.49 12.68 -8.43
N LEU A 372 -6.78 12.88 -8.66
CA LEU A 372 -7.87 12.29 -7.87
C LEU A 372 -8.09 10.81 -8.14
N SER A 373 -7.73 10.37 -9.35
CA SER A 373 -7.75 8.95 -9.76
C SER A 373 -6.53 8.18 -9.28
N SER A 374 -5.47 8.90 -8.86
CA SER A 374 -4.20 8.27 -8.50
C SER A 374 -4.27 7.57 -7.15
N THR A 375 -3.74 6.35 -7.09
CA THR A 375 -3.85 5.45 -5.94
C THR A 375 -2.53 4.72 -5.69
N LEU A 376 -2.07 4.74 -4.43
CA LEU A 376 -0.99 3.89 -3.94
C LEU A 376 -1.63 2.75 -3.13
N TYR A 377 -1.37 1.51 -3.50
CA TYR A 377 -1.85 0.32 -2.80
C TYR A 377 -0.76 -0.26 -1.92
N THR A 378 -1.12 -0.59 -0.68
CA THR A 378 -0.29 -1.37 0.23
C THR A 378 -1.02 -2.64 0.62
N GLU A 379 -0.35 -3.78 0.60
CA GLU A 379 -0.92 -5.05 1.06
C GLU A 379 -0.10 -5.67 2.19
N SER A 380 -0.76 -6.41 3.05
CA SER A 380 -0.11 -7.24 4.05
C SER A 380 -0.81 -8.58 4.14
N LEU A 381 -0.03 -9.64 4.37
CA LEU A 381 -0.50 -10.98 4.68
C LEU A 381 -0.22 -11.34 6.13
N LEU A 382 0.72 -10.67 6.79
CA LEU A 382 1.02 -10.92 8.20
C LEU A 382 0.00 -10.22 9.09
N SER A 383 -0.47 -10.89 10.14
CA SER A 383 -1.27 -10.23 11.18
C SER A 383 -0.33 -9.59 12.21
N VAL A 384 -0.62 -8.36 12.63
CA VAL A 384 0.13 -7.66 13.68
C VAL A 384 -0.87 -7.25 14.75
N GLY A 385 -0.55 -7.54 16.02
CA GLY A 385 -1.44 -7.25 17.15
C GLY A 385 -2.64 -8.21 17.28
N THR A 386 -3.49 -7.95 18.27
CA THR A 386 -4.64 -8.80 18.62
C THR A 386 -5.85 -8.60 17.70
N ASP A 387 -5.89 -7.49 16.96
CA ASP A 387 -6.98 -7.13 16.07
C ASP A 387 -6.49 -6.17 14.97
N PRO A 388 -7.22 -6.05 13.84
CA PRO A 388 -6.78 -5.23 12.70
C PRO A 388 -6.56 -3.74 13.03
N TYR A 389 -7.32 -3.16 13.97
CA TYR A 389 -7.16 -1.75 14.35
C TYR A 389 -5.82 -1.53 15.06
N THR A 390 -5.49 -2.39 16.03
CA THR A 390 -4.22 -2.30 16.74
C THR A 390 -3.02 -2.59 15.83
N GLY A 391 -3.16 -3.56 14.92
CA GLY A 391 -2.16 -3.87 13.90
C GLY A 391 -1.83 -2.69 12.99
N MET A 392 -2.85 -1.99 12.50
CA MET A 392 -2.67 -0.82 11.65
C MET A 392 -1.95 0.31 12.38
N LEU A 393 -2.29 0.59 13.65
CA LEU A 393 -1.62 1.61 14.45
C LEU A 393 -0.16 1.25 14.76
N GLN A 394 0.15 -0.02 15.00
CA GLN A 394 1.52 -0.49 15.23
C GLN A 394 2.38 -0.26 13.98
N ARG A 395 1.86 -0.58 12.79
CA ARG A 395 2.56 -0.37 11.50
C ARG A 395 2.75 1.10 11.16
N ALA A 396 1.73 1.93 11.42
CA ALA A 396 1.75 3.36 11.12
C ALA A 396 2.59 4.18 12.11
N CYS A 397 2.87 3.63 13.30
CA CYS A 397 3.54 4.32 14.43
C CYS A 397 2.83 5.59 14.93
N VAL A 398 1.68 5.98 14.37
CA VAL A 398 0.85 7.12 14.77
C VAL A 398 -0.58 6.90 14.28
N ASP A 399 -1.54 7.69 14.74
CA ASP A 399 -2.90 7.61 14.23
C ASP A 399 -2.98 8.03 12.74
N ILE A 400 -3.92 7.41 12.01
CA ILE A 400 -4.04 7.58 10.56
C ILE A 400 -4.24 9.04 10.13
N PRO A 401 -5.07 9.87 10.79
CA PRO A 401 -5.15 11.30 10.48
C PRO A 401 -3.80 12.01 10.56
N THR A 402 -3.05 11.84 11.65
CA THR A 402 -1.74 12.49 11.79
C THR A 402 -0.76 12.00 10.72
N LEU A 403 -0.66 10.69 10.49
CA LEU A 403 0.18 10.15 9.40
C LEU A 403 -0.22 10.74 8.05
N SER A 404 -1.52 10.86 7.79
CA SER A 404 -2.06 11.40 6.54
C SER A 404 -1.71 12.87 6.33
N LEU A 405 -1.54 13.67 7.39
CA LEU A 405 -1.02 15.04 7.28
C LEU A 405 0.47 15.06 6.93
N LEU A 406 1.26 14.19 7.56
CA LEU A 406 2.71 14.10 7.36
C LEU A 406 3.05 13.64 5.93
N ILE A 407 2.33 12.66 5.38
CA ILE A 407 2.61 12.08 4.05
C ILE A 407 1.67 12.57 2.93
N GLY A 408 0.52 13.17 3.30
CA GLY A 408 -0.55 13.68 2.41
C GLY A 408 -1.37 12.69 1.63
N LEU A 409 -1.27 11.43 2.00
CA LEU A 409 -2.12 10.37 1.50
C LEU A 409 -2.98 9.87 2.66
N ILE A 410 -4.23 9.53 2.35
CA ILE A 410 -5.18 8.97 3.30
C ILE A 410 -5.79 7.70 2.72
N PRO A 411 -6.03 6.65 3.52
CA PRO A 411 -6.79 5.51 3.05
C PRO A 411 -8.20 5.95 2.65
N SER A 412 -8.65 5.63 1.44
CA SER A 412 -9.98 6.04 0.97
C SER A 412 -11.11 5.48 1.85
N THR A 413 -10.91 4.25 2.36
CA THR A 413 -11.79 3.56 3.32
C THR A 413 -11.84 4.25 4.69
N PHE A 414 -10.78 4.99 5.08
CA PHE A 414 -10.79 5.79 6.31
C PHE A 414 -11.78 6.95 6.20
N VAL A 415 -11.88 7.55 5.01
CA VAL A 415 -12.80 8.68 4.75
C VAL A 415 -14.23 8.21 4.51
N SER A 416 -14.42 7.16 3.71
CA SER A 416 -15.77 6.68 3.37
C SER A 416 -16.44 5.93 4.52
N GLY A 417 -15.65 5.27 5.38
CA GLY A 417 -16.15 4.40 6.44
C GLY A 417 -16.75 3.08 5.95
N PHE A 418 -16.59 2.76 4.66
CA PHE A 418 -17.02 1.49 4.06
C PHE A 418 -16.08 1.07 2.93
N THR A 419 -16.16 -0.21 2.56
CA THR A 419 -15.52 -0.77 1.36
C THR A 419 -16.48 -1.63 0.55
N THR A 420 -16.23 -1.76 -0.75
CA THR A 420 -16.93 -2.71 -1.64
C THR A 420 -16.17 -4.03 -1.81
N GLU A 421 -15.10 -4.22 -1.04
CA GLU A 421 -14.24 -5.40 -1.02
C GLU A 421 -14.46 -6.17 0.28
N SER A 422 -14.37 -7.51 0.25
CA SER A 422 -14.49 -8.32 1.45
C SER A 422 -13.14 -8.90 1.84
N ASN A 423 -12.68 -8.61 3.06
CA ASN A 423 -11.58 -9.33 3.73
C ASN A 423 -12.06 -10.03 5.03
N ILE A 424 -13.31 -9.81 5.41
CA ILE A 424 -13.88 -10.26 6.68
C ILE A 424 -13.94 -11.79 6.76
N HIS A 425 -14.11 -12.46 5.62
CA HIS A 425 -14.14 -13.91 5.55
C HIS A 425 -12.79 -14.52 5.98
N GLU A 426 -11.67 -13.88 5.65
CA GLU A 426 -10.34 -14.27 6.12
C GLU A 426 -10.18 -14.02 7.62
N ILE A 427 -10.61 -12.85 8.12
CA ILE A 427 -10.56 -12.51 9.55
C ILE A 427 -11.40 -13.48 10.40
N ILE A 428 -12.55 -13.94 9.90
CA ILE A 428 -13.39 -14.91 10.61
C ILE A 428 -12.76 -16.30 10.55
N SER A 429 -12.30 -16.73 9.36
CA SER A 429 -11.61 -18.00 9.19
C SER A 429 -10.40 -18.09 10.11
N ALA A 430 -9.63 -17.01 10.18
CA ALA A 430 -8.49 -16.82 11.04
C ALA A 430 -8.78 -17.13 12.51
N ARG A 431 -9.85 -16.52 13.03
CA ARG A 431 -10.25 -16.66 14.44
C ARG A 431 -10.83 -18.02 14.76
N ILE A 432 -11.57 -18.63 13.83
CA ILE A 432 -12.18 -19.96 14.04
C ILE A 432 -11.10 -21.04 14.16
N HIS A 433 -10.07 -20.98 13.31
CA HIS A 433 -9.07 -22.04 13.23
C HIS A 433 -7.91 -21.89 14.23
N GLY A 434 -7.81 -20.76 14.96
CA GLY A 434 -6.92 -20.57 16.12
C GLY A 434 -5.41 -20.67 15.84
N ARG A 435 -5.01 -20.86 14.59
CA ARG A 435 -3.63 -20.79 14.09
C ARG A 435 -3.39 -19.38 13.61
N SER A 436 -2.18 -18.83 13.77
CA SER A 436 -1.80 -17.51 13.23
C SER A 436 -1.95 -17.55 11.71
N PRO A 437 -3.07 -17.03 11.20
CA PRO A 437 -3.46 -17.20 9.81
C PRO A 437 -3.04 -15.92 9.08
N GLN A 438 -2.45 -16.10 7.91
CA GLN A 438 -2.23 -14.94 7.05
C GLN A 438 -3.61 -14.32 6.74
N VAL A 439 -3.74 -13.02 7.01
CA VAL A 439 -4.95 -12.24 6.71
C VAL A 439 -4.55 -11.19 5.70
N HIS A 440 -5.16 -11.22 4.53
CA HIS A 440 -4.92 -10.25 3.49
C HIS A 440 -5.62 -8.92 3.83
N GLU A 441 -4.81 -7.90 4.07
CA GLU A 441 -5.27 -6.52 4.20
C GLU A 441 -4.69 -5.68 3.07
N ARG A 442 -5.58 -5.08 2.26
CA ARG A 442 -5.23 -4.18 1.16
C ARG A 442 -5.81 -2.80 1.42
N LEU A 443 -4.97 -1.76 1.35
CA LEU A 443 -5.36 -0.36 1.55
C LEU A 443 -5.11 0.49 0.31
N SER A 444 -6.03 1.40 0.02
CA SER A 444 -5.96 2.35 -1.11
C SER A 444 -5.67 3.75 -0.60
N TRP A 445 -4.40 4.18 -0.70
CA TRP A 445 -3.94 5.49 -0.28
C TRP A 445 -4.12 6.51 -1.42
N LYS A 446 -4.89 7.56 -1.17
CA LYS A 446 -5.19 8.61 -2.15
C LYS A 446 -4.85 9.98 -1.60
N VAL A 447 -4.68 10.97 -2.48
CA VAL A 447 -4.45 12.36 -2.07
C VAL A 447 -5.55 12.78 -1.09
N ALA A 448 -5.14 13.27 0.08
CA ALA A 448 -6.07 13.73 1.11
C ALA A 448 -7.09 14.72 0.52
N ALA A 449 -8.35 14.68 0.95
CA ALA A 449 -9.49 15.48 0.44
C ALA A 449 -9.67 15.55 -1.11
N GLY A 450 -9.13 14.58 -1.87
CA GLY A 450 -9.36 14.48 -3.31
C GLY A 450 -10.81 14.15 -3.71
N GLY A 451 -11.62 13.66 -2.77
CA GLY A 451 -13.01 13.31 -3.01
C GLY A 451 -13.98 14.47 -3.21
N ASP A 452 -13.57 15.72 -2.94
CA ASP A 452 -14.49 16.85 -2.79
C ASP A 452 -14.56 17.75 -4.03
N THR A 453 -15.70 17.76 -4.72
CA THR A 453 -15.92 18.52 -5.96
C THR A 453 -15.80 20.03 -5.80
N VAL A 454 -15.99 20.57 -4.59
CA VAL A 454 -15.90 22.01 -4.32
C VAL A 454 -14.45 22.40 -3.99
N ALA A 455 -13.73 21.55 -3.25
CA ALA A 455 -12.30 21.74 -2.98
C ALA A 455 -11.40 21.62 -4.23
N GLN A 456 -11.93 21.04 -5.31
CA GLN A 456 -11.19 20.76 -6.56
C GLN A 456 -10.92 21.94 -7.47
N ARG A 457 -11.66 23.05 -7.33
CA ARG A 457 -11.39 24.24 -8.18
C ARG A 457 -10.01 24.85 -7.90
N ASP A 458 -9.39 24.43 -6.79
CA ASP A 458 -8.13 24.94 -6.27
C ASP A 458 -7.16 23.79 -5.87
N ILE A 459 -7.03 22.73 -6.69
CA ILE A 459 -6.07 21.61 -6.46
C ILE A 459 -4.61 22.09 -6.30
N GLY A 460 -4.30 23.30 -6.77
CA GLY A 460 -3.02 24.00 -6.59
C GLY A 460 -2.83 24.73 -5.26
N ILE A 461 -3.81 24.74 -4.34
CA ILE A 461 -3.58 25.23 -2.98
C ILE A 461 -2.87 24.10 -2.21
N SER A 462 -1.54 24.13 -2.26
CA SER A 462 -0.67 23.49 -1.28
C SER A 462 -1.28 23.72 0.11
N ARG A 463 -1.74 22.63 0.75
CA ARG A 463 -2.45 22.73 2.02
C ARG A 463 -1.43 23.06 3.09
N SER A 464 -1.30 24.34 3.38
CA SER A 464 -0.50 24.83 4.48
C SER A 464 -1.09 24.31 5.78
N VAL A 465 -0.55 23.18 6.25
CA VAL A 465 -0.85 22.61 7.55
C VAL A 465 0.26 23.08 8.49
N ILE A 466 -0.15 23.72 9.57
CA ILE A 466 0.74 24.29 10.57
C ILE A 466 0.47 23.61 11.91
N PHE A 467 1.53 23.30 12.63
CA PHE A 467 1.50 22.78 13.99
C PHE A 467 2.24 23.78 14.88
N SER A 468 1.97 23.80 16.19
CA SER A 468 2.93 24.46 17.09
C SER A 468 4.23 23.65 17.11
N SER A 469 5.36 24.34 17.31
CA SER A 469 6.66 23.67 17.31
C SER A 469 6.76 22.58 18.38
N GLN A 470 6.13 22.81 19.55
CA GLN A 470 6.05 21.85 20.65
C GLN A 470 5.25 20.60 20.26
N GLN A 471 4.10 20.76 19.61
CA GLN A 471 3.26 19.62 19.23
C GLN A 471 3.89 18.82 18.11
N LEU A 472 4.49 19.47 17.11
CA LEU A 472 5.18 18.75 16.03
C LEU A 472 6.38 17.97 16.55
N ALA A 473 7.20 18.58 17.41
CA ALA A 473 8.31 17.88 18.06
C ALA A 473 7.82 16.69 18.89
N GLY A 474 6.72 16.85 19.64
CA GLY A 474 6.08 15.76 20.39
C GLY A 474 5.55 14.63 19.50
N ILE A 475 4.93 14.94 18.36
CA ILE A 475 4.50 13.94 17.37
C ILE A 475 5.71 13.15 16.85
N LEU A 476 6.75 13.85 16.38
CA LEU A 476 7.95 13.23 15.84
C LEU A 476 8.64 12.34 16.88
N PHE A 477 8.71 12.80 18.13
CA PHE A 477 9.24 12.03 19.25
C PHE A 477 8.41 10.77 19.54
N ASN A 478 7.08 10.87 19.58
CA ASN A 478 6.21 9.70 19.77
C ASN A 478 6.36 8.67 18.63
N ILE A 479 6.52 9.12 17.39
CA ILE A 479 6.77 8.25 16.24
C ILE A 479 8.13 7.56 16.40
N TYR A 480 9.18 8.31 16.75
CA TYR A 480 10.52 7.78 17.02
C TYR A 480 10.47 6.66 18.06
N LEU A 481 9.87 6.92 19.22
CA LEU A 481 9.74 5.93 20.29
C LEU A 481 9.04 4.64 19.83
N LYS A 482 8.02 4.73 18.97
CA LYS A 482 7.30 3.56 18.43
C LYS A 482 8.08 2.82 17.35
N MET A 483 8.83 3.53 16.50
CA MET A 483 9.71 2.90 15.50
C MET A 483 10.82 2.07 16.15
N PHE A 484 11.28 2.46 17.34
CA PHE A 484 12.37 1.82 18.08
C PHE A 484 11.91 1.12 19.38
N ALA A 485 10.60 0.89 19.57
CA ALA A 485 10.06 0.28 20.80
C ALA A 485 10.60 -1.14 21.08
N ASN A 486 11.01 -1.86 20.03
CA ASN A 486 11.58 -3.20 20.11
C ASN A 486 13.00 -3.24 20.70
N ASP A 487 13.63 -2.08 20.92
CA ASP A 487 14.91 -1.98 21.63
C ASP A 487 14.76 -2.12 23.16
N SER A 488 13.53 -2.30 23.65
CA SER A 488 13.25 -2.64 25.05
C SER A 488 13.69 -4.06 25.42
N GLU A 489 14.76 -4.17 26.23
CA GLU A 489 15.22 -5.41 26.87
C GLU A 489 14.27 -5.93 27.98
N ASP A 490 12.95 -5.70 27.89
CA ASP A 490 12.00 -6.23 28.85
C ASP A 490 11.81 -7.74 28.60
N MET A 491 12.77 -8.51 29.10
CA MET A 491 12.91 -9.95 28.92
C MET A 491 11.64 -10.71 29.33
N ASN A 492 10.82 -10.18 30.25
CA ASN A 492 9.57 -10.78 30.68
C ASN A 492 8.45 -10.59 29.64
N LYS A 493 8.37 -9.44 28.97
CA LYS A 493 7.41 -9.24 27.85
C LYS A 493 7.82 -10.01 26.62
N VAL A 494 9.12 -10.08 26.32
CA VAL A 494 9.63 -10.91 25.21
C VAL A 494 9.41 -12.39 25.52
N TYR A 495 9.61 -12.86 26.75
CA TYR A 495 9.27 -14.23 27.14
C TYR A 495 7.76 -14.48 27.10
N GLU A 496 6.91 -13.58 27.62
CA GLU A 496 5.46 -13.74 27.55
C GLU A 496 4.95 -13.74 26.10
N LEU A 497 5.47 -12.87 25.24
CA LEU A 497 5.14 -12.83 23.80
C LEU A 497 5.62 -14.10 23.08
N VAL A 498 6.83 -14.59 23.36
CA VAL A 498 7.38 -15.82 22.74
C VAL A 498 6.69 -17.10 23.28
N VAL A 499 6.21 -17.08 24.52
CA VAL A 499 5.56 -18.23 25.18
C VAL A 499 4.08 -18.32 24.83
N TYR A 500 3.37 -17.19 24.69
CA TYR A 500 1.94 -17.16 24.34
C TYR A 500 1.67 -17.00 22.84
N ASP A 501 2.60 -16.43 22.08
CA ASP A 501 2.45 -16.20 20.65
C ASP A 501 3.73 -16.65 19.91
N LYS A 502 3.76 -17.94 19.56
CA LYS A 502 4.88 -18.58 18.85
C LYS A 502 5.18 -17.94 17.49
N GLU A 503 4.37 -16.98 17.03
CA GLU A 503 4.44 -16.38 15.70
C GLU A 503 4.57 -14.84 15.67
N VAL A 504 4.75 -14.15 16.81
CA VAL A 504 5.20 -12.73 16.77
C VAL A 504 6.65 -12.70 16.30
N GLN A 505 6.84 -12.64 14.99
CA GLN A 505 8.08 -12.19 14.40
C GLN A 505 8.25 -10.73 14.81
N ASN A 506 9.15 -10.44 15.74
CA ASN A 506 9.64 -9.08 16.00
C ASN A 506 10.47 -8.63 14.78
N ILE A 507 9.80 -8.36 13.65
CA ILE A 507 10.45 -7.90 12.43
C ILE A 507 10.77 -6.41 12.62
N ILE A 508 12.05 -6.09 12.58
CA ILE A 508 12.53 -4.72 12.71
C ILE A 508 12.76 -4.16 11.32
N HIS A 509 11.97 -3.16 10.95
CA HIS A 509 12.00 -2.56 9.61
C HIS A 509 12.65 -1.18 9.55
N TYR A 510 12.87 -0.54 10.70
CA TYR A 510 13.16 0.88 10.77
C TYR A 510 14.59 1.14 11.28
N THR A 511 15.25 2.08 10.60
CA THR A 511 16.57 2.63 10.95
C THR A 511 16.44 4.14 11.20
N PRO A 512 17.44 4.80 11.80
CA PRO A 512 17.47 6.25 11.91
C PRO A 512 17.28 6.96 10.56
N ARG A 513 17.76 6.37 9.46
CA ARG A 513 17.53 6.87 8.10
C ARG A 513 16.05 6.85 7.72
N ALA A 514 15.28 5.81 8.07
CA ALA A 514 13.84 5.76 7.82
C ALA A 514 13.10 6.91 8.52
N PHE A 515 13.44 7.15 9.79
CA PHE A 515 12.85 8.25 10.54
C PHE A 515 13.26 9.61 9.98
N ALA A 516 14.53 9.80 9.62
CA ALA A 516 15.00 11.02 9.00
C ALA A 516 14.28 11.31 7.66
N GLU A 517 14.03 10.28 6.85
CA GLU A 517 13.26 10.46 5.60
C GLU A 517 11.78 10.78 5.84
N LEU A 518 11.16 10.23 6.89
CA LEU A 518 9.82 10.65 7.31
C LEU A 518 9.80 12.14 7.66
N VAL A 519 10.80 12.59 8.43
CA VAL A 519 10.96 13.98 8.85
C VAL A 519 11.22 14.88 7.64
N MET A 520 11.98 14.43 6.63
CA MET A 520 12.16 15.14 5.37
C MET A 520 10.83 15.31 4.62
N VAL A 521 10.07 14.22 4.43
CA VAL A 521 8.76 14.29 3.76
C VAL A 521 7.81 15.20 4.52
N ALA A 522 7.82 15.16 5.86
CA ALA A 522 7.06 16.10 6.68
C ALA A 522 7.53 17.55 6.50
N LYS A 523 8.85 17.80 6.45
CA LYS A 523 9.44 19.13 6.25
C LYS A 523 9.03 19.75 4.92
N GLU A 524 9.10 18.96 3.84
CA GLU A 524 8.76 19.42 2.49
C GLU A 524 7.27 19.75 2.34
N ARG A 525 6.42 19.11 3.16
CA ARG A 525 4.97 19.23 3.05
C ARG A 525 4.34 20.19 4.05
N LEU A 526 4.89 20.31 5.25
CA LEU A 526 4.34 21.15 6.30
C LEU A 526 4.94 22.55 6.19
N GLN A 527 4.08 23.58 6.32
CA GLN A 527 4.52 24.97 6.26
C GLN A 527 4.94 25.48 7.63
N GLN A 528 6.05 24.94 8.13
CA GLN A 528 6.62 25.33 9.41
C GLN A 528 7.60 26.48 9.22
N GLN A 529 7.31 27.62 9.85
CA GLN A 529 8.18 28.80 9.75
C GLN A 529 9.50 28.64 10.52
N ASP A 530 9.48 27.90 11.64
CA ASP A 530 10.66 27.70 12.48
C ASP A 530 10.96 26.21 12.67
N TRP A 531 11.39 25.57 11.58
CA TRP A 531 11.79 24.15 11.59
C TRP A 531 12.97 23.90 12.54
N LYS A 532 13.89 24.86 12.66
CA LYS A 532 15.01 24.76 13.59
C LYS A 532 14.51 24.60 15.02
N HIS A 533 13.56 25.44 15.45
CA HIS A 533 12.99 25.34 16.79
C HIS A 533 12.25 24.02 17.04
N VAL A 534 11.55 23.46 16.04
CA VAL A 534 10.95 22.10 16.13
C VAL A 534 12.03 21.07 16.45
N MET A 535 13.14 21.11 15.71
CA MET A 535 14.24 20.16 15.89
C MET A 535 15.01 20.37 17.20
N ASP A 536 15.16 21.62 17.66
CA ASP A 536 15.75 21.94 18.97
C ASP A 536 14.90 21.33 20.10
N ILE A 537 13.57 21.44 20.04
CA ILE A 537 12.67 20.81 21.03
C ILE A 537 12.73 19.28 20.92
N PHE A 538 12.72 18.71 19.71
CA PHE A 538 12.84 17.26 19.52
C PHE A 538 14.15 16.73 20.11
N HIS A 539 15.26 17.44 19.88
CA HIS A 539 16.55 17.14 20.46
C HIS A 539 16.47 17.12 22.00
N ASP A 540 15.87 18.14 22.60
CA ASP A 540 15.72 18.23 24.06
C ASP A 540 14.84 17.10 24.61
N LEU A 541 13.77 16.72 23.91
CA LEU A 541 12.94 15.56 24.28
C LEU A 541 13.76 14.27 24.27
N LEU A 542 14.61 14.08 23.26
CA LEU A 542 15.45 12.89 23.11
C LEU A 542 16.52 12.80 24.20
N VAL A 543 17.25 13.88 24.48
CA VAL A 543 18.33 13.91 25.50
C VAL A 543 17.80 13.75 26.93
N ASN A 544 16.58 14.23 27.17
CA ASN A 544 15.93 14.13 28.48
C ASN A 544 15.13 12.85 28.67
N ASP A 545 14.98 12.03 27.62
CA ASP A 545 14.29 10.75 27.74
C ASP A 545 15.06 9.84 28.70
N ARG A 546 14.34 9.25 29.64
CA ARG A 546 14.89 8.31 30.64
C ARG A 546 14.31 6.92 30.47
N THR A 547 13.54 6.71 29.40
CA THR A 547 13.06 5.38 29.03
C THR A 547 14.31 4.53 28.76
N PRO A 548 14.62 3.50 29.57
CA PRO A 548 15.99 2.95 29.64
C PRO A 548 16.46 2.22 28.38
N PHE A 549 15.70 2.25 27.29
CA PHE A 549 15.82 1.32 26.17
C PHE A 549 15.40 1.91 24.81
N THR A 550 15.35 3.24 24.68
CA THR A 550 14.89 3.95 23.48
C THR A 550 16.06 4.62 22.78
N GLY A 551 16.78 3.86 21.95
CA GLY A 551 17.63 4.35 20.85
C GLY A 551 18.60 5.50 21.17
N HIS A 552 19.04 5.66 22.43
CA HIS A 552 20.06 6.66 22.77
C HIS A 552 21.38 6.34 22.05
N ASP A 553 21.65 5.06 21.84
CA ASP A 553 22.85 4.61 21.14
C ASP A 553 22.85 5.01 19.65
N TYR A 554 21.67 5.22 19.03
CA TYR A 554 21.55 5.71 17.65
C TYR A 554 21.60 7.23 17.52
N TYR A 555 21.80 7.97 18.61
CA TYR A 555 21.72 9.42 18.60
C TYR A 555 22.67 10.06 17.56
N GLN A 556 23.93 9.61 17.49
CA GLN A 556 24.87 10.12 16.49
C GLN A 556 24.49 9.73 15.05
N ASP A 557 24.04 8.50 14.81
CA ASP A 557 23.57 8.06 13.49
C ASP A 557 22.36 8.91 13.05
N LEU A 558 21.37 9.11 13.93
CA LEU A 558 20.18 9.91 13.64
C LEU A 558 20.50 11.34 13.22
N PHE A 559 21.33 12.06 14.00
CA PHE A 559 21.68 13.44 13.65
C PHE A 559 22.60 13.51 12.42
N CYS A 560 23.42 12.48 12.18
CA CYS A 560 24.14 12.33 10.92
C CYS A 560 23.17 12.22 9.74
N GLN A 561 22.12 11.40 9.85
CA GLN A 561 21.11 11.28 8.79
C GLN A 561 20.31 12.58 8.60
N PHE A 562 20.00 13.32 9.68
CA PHE A 562 19.38 14.64 9.56
C PHE A 562 20.26 15.64 8.81
N TYR A 563 21.58 15.63 9.06
CA TYR A 563 22.52 16.49 8.36
C TYR A 563 22.61 16.13 6.87
N LEU A 564 22.79 14.84 6.55
CA LEU A 564 22.88 14.34 5.16
C LEU A 564 21.62 14.63 4.33
N LEU A 565 20.47 14.81 4.99
CA LEU A 565 19.19 15.12 4.37
C LEU A 565 18.82 16.61 4.45
N GLY A 566 19.72 17.47 4.92
CA GLY A 566 19.46 18.91 5.04
C GLY A 566 18.29 19.25 5.99
N ILE A 567 17.95 18.36 6.92
CA ILE A 567 16.83 18.53 7.87
C ILE A 567 17.26 19.47 8.99
N TYR A 568 18.46 19.24 9.55
CA TYR A 568 18.97 19.95 10.71
C TYR A 568 20.50 20.07 10.64
N SER A 569 21.02 21.26 10.96
CA SER A 569 22.42 21.61 10.76
C SER A 569 23.29 21.56 12.01
N ALA A 570 22.69 21.45 13.21
CA ALA A 570 23.47 21.30 14.43
C ALA A 570 23.74 19.82 14.67
N LEU A 571 25.01 19.43 14.58
CA LEU A 571 25.44 18.14 15.07
C LEU A 571 25.72 18.22 16.58
N PRO A 572 25.41 17.16 17.33
CA PRO A 572 25.69 17.12 18.76
C PRO A 572 27.18 17.34 19.06
N GLN A 573 27.47 18.16 20.07
CA GLN A 573 28.84 18.24 20.59
C GLN A 573 29.08 17.09 21.56
N GLY A 574 29.87 16.09 21.14
CA GLY A 574 30.39 15.04 22.01
C GLY A 574 31.42 15.57 23.03
N ALA A 575 31.90 14.66 23.89
CA ALA A 575 32.87 14.88 24.97
C ALA A 575 34.16 15.63 24.53
N GLN A 576 35.01 15.97 25.51
CA GLN A 576 36.21 16.83 25.33
C GLN A 576 36.96 16.57 24.01
N LYS A 577 36.79 17.48 23.06
CA LYS A 577 37.40 17.38 21.72
C LYS A 577 38.90 17.52 21.83
N THR A 578 39.64 16.62 21.20
CA THR A 578 41.08 16.78 21.03
C THR A 578 41.35 17.79 19.92
N ASN A 579 42.31 18.71 20.13
CA ASN A 579 42.65 19.73 19.12
C ASN A 579 43.38 19.14 17.89
N ASN A 580 43.83 17.88 17.95
CA ASN A 580 44.57 17.22 16.86
C ASN A 580 44.37 15.69 16.91
N PRO A 581 43.17 15.18 16.59
CA PRO A 581 42.88 13.75 16.61
C PRO A 581 43.76 13.01 15.59
N ALA A 582 44.21 11.81 15.95
CA ALA A 582 45.11 11.02 15.12
C ALA A 582 44.50 10.70 13.73
N VAL A 583 43.18 10.47 13.67
CA VAL A 583 42.41 10.14 12.46
C VAL A 583 42.48 11.24 11.40
N PHE A 584 42.45 12.52 11.81
CA PHE A 584 42.46 13.66 10.88
C PHE A 584 43.83 14.30 10.73
N ARG A 585 44.90 13.60 11.13
CA ARG A 585 46.26 14.13 11.08
C ARG A 585 46.62 14.54 9.65
N GLY A 586 46.89 15.83 9.46
CA GLY A 586 47.33 16.39 8.17
C GLY A 586 46.20 16.74 7.19
N TRP A 587 44.93 16.62 7.60
CA TRP A 587 43.79 17.17 6.87
C TRP A 587 43.77 18.70 7.00
N LYS A 588 43.57 19.42 5.90
CA LYS A 588 43.43 20.89 5.94
C LYS A 588 42.06 21.33 6.44
N THR A 589 41.02 20.57 6.10
CA THR A 589 39.64 20.86 6.45
C THR A 589 38.95 19.54 6.74
N VAL A 590 38.31 19.44 7.90
CA VAL A 590 37.54 18.27 8.29
C VAL A 590 36.06 18.56 7.96
N PRO A 591 35.41 17.78 7.10
CA PRO A 591 33.99 17.96 6.82
C PRO A 591 33.15 17.65 8.06
N THR A 592 31.87 18.03 8.04
CA THR A 592 30.94 17.82 9.16
C THR A 592 30.64 16.33 9.39
N THR A 593 30.61 15.54 8.31
CA THR A 593 30.41 14.09 8.33
C THR A 593 31.48 13.41 7.47
N VAL A 594 31.83 12.17 7.81
CA VAL A 594 32.79 11.33 7.08
C VAL A 594 32.23 9.92 6.91
N CYS A 595 32.68 9.23 5.86
CA CYS A 595 32.40 7.82 5.65
C CYS A 595 33.52 6.97 6.26
N ILE A 596 33.15 6.07 7.16
CA ILE A 596 34.05 5.10 7.78
C ILE A 596 33.91 3.77 7.05
N ILE A 597 35.05 3.16 6.70
CA ILE A 597 35.13 1.90 5.95
C ILE A 597 35.97 0.90 6.73
N PRO A 598 35.37 0.11 7.65
CA PRO A 598 36.07 -1.03 8.21
C PRO A 598 36.08 -2.19 7.20
N ARG A 599 37.24 -2.85 7.11
CA ARG A 599 37.48 -3.99 6.24
C ARG A 599 37.94 -5.17 7.07
N GLN A 600 37.31 -6.33 6.85
CA GLN A 600 37.67 -7.55 7.57
C GLN A 600 37.47 -8.82 6.75
N VAL A 601 38.28 -9.84 7.06
CA VAL A 601 38.08 -11.21 6.59
C VAL A 601 37.23 -11.97 7.61
N ILE A 602 36.05 -12.44 7.21
CA ILE A 602 35.01 -13.00 8.12
C ILE A 602 34.73 -14.50 7.90
N THR A 603 35.71 -15.24 7.40
CA THR A 603 35.54 -16.62 6.91
C THR A 603 35.06 -17.61 7.98
N SER A 604 35.47 -17.45 9.25
CA SER A 604 35.14 -18.38 10.32
C SER A 604 33.69 -18.28 10.81
N ILE A 605 33.06 -17.11 10.68
CA ILE A 605 31.74 -16.84 11.25
C ILE A 605 30.60 -16.94 10.24
N ALA A 606 30.87 -16.70 8.96
CA ALA A 606 29.87 -16.74 7.90
C ALA A 606 28.98 -18.01 7.93
N PRO A 607 29.51 -19.24 8.13
CA PRO A 607 28.67 -20.44 8.21
C PRO A 607 27.70 -20.46 9.41
N LEU A 608 28.08 -19.82 10.52
CA LEU A 608 27.21 -19.70 11.70
C LEU A 608 26.09 -18.69 11.45
N LEU A 609 26.41 -17.57 10.80
CA LEU A 609 25.44 -16.56 10.40
C LEU A 609 24.42 -17.12 9.41
N ASP A 610 24.87 -17.93 8.44
CA ASP A 610 23.98 -18.60 7.49
C ASP A 610 22.96 -19.53 8.17
N LYS A 611 23.37 -20.18 9.28
CA LYS A 611 22.52 -21.11 10.03
C LYS A 611 21.41 -20.40 10.82
N ILE A 612 21.64 -19.17 11.27
CA ILE A 612 20.65 -18.39 12.03
C ILE A 612 19.73 -17.55 11.12
N GLY A 613 19.88 -17.64 9.80
CA GLY A 613 19.03 -16.98 8.81
C GLY A 613 19.54 -15.59 8.47
N THR A 614 18.73 -14.55 8.72
CA THR A 614 19.01 -13.16 8.31
C THR A 614 19.18 -12.22 9.51
N PRO A 615 20.22 -12.40 10.35
CA PRO A 615 20.47 -11.49 11.46
C PRO A 615 20.76 -10.06 10.95
N ILE A 616 20.41 -9.08 11.79
CA ILE A 616 20.63 -7.65 11.52
C ILE A 616 22.07 -7.28 11.87
N LEU A 617 22.73 -6.54 10.97
CA LEU A 617 24.12 -6.13 11.05
C LEU A 617 24.24 -4.65 11.39
N HIS A 618 25.02 -4.31 12.42
CA HIS A 618 25.30 -2.93 12.82
C HIS A 618 26.81 -2.66 12.91
N CYS A 619 27.18 -1.38 12.90
CA CYS A 619 28.50 -0.91 13.29
C CYS A 619 28.41 -0.07 14.56
N GLU A 620 29.50 0.02 15.30
CA GLU A 620 29.62 0.93 16.44
C GLU A 620 30.95 1.68 16.42
N ILE A 621 30.97 2.84 17.07
CA ILE A 621 32.19 3.54 17.47
C ILE A 621 32.19 3.57 18.99
N ARG A 622 33.23 3.00 19.60
CA ARG A 622 33.34 2.84 21.05
C ARG A 622 34.63 3.45 21.56
N ASP A 623 34.54 4.33 22.57
CA ASP A 623 35.67 4.83 23.34
C ASP A 623 35.57 4.46 24.83
N SER A 624 36.38 5.08 25.69
CA SER A 624 36.41 4.79 27.13
C SER A 624 35.15 5.25 27.88
N THR A 625 34.33 6.12 27.28
CA THR A 625 33.20 6.81 27.93
C THR A 625 31.90 6.77 27.14
N THR A 626 31.95 6.47 25.85
CA THR A 626 30.84 6.56 24.90
C THR A 626 30.79 5.34 23.97
N LEU A 627 29.58 4.99 23.55
CA LEU A 627 29.27 3.97 22.57
C LEU A 627 28.20 4.55 21.64
N ASP A 628 28.53 4.68 20.36
CA ASP A 628 27.64 5.19 19.33
C ASP A 628 27.35 4.08 18.32
N GLU A 629 26.08 3.72 18.15
CA GLU A 629 25.62 2.70 17.21
C GLU A 629 25.20 3.29 15.87
N PHE A 630 25.56 2.59 14.80
CA PHE A 630 25.27 2.95 13.41
C PHE A 630 24.59 1.77 12.71
N SER A 631 23.31 1.92 12.38
CA SER A 631 22.53 0.90 11.68
C SER A 631 22.38 1.21 10.18
N CYS A 632 22.65 2.45 9.78
CA CYS A 632 22.60 2.91 8.39
C CYS A 632 23.85 2.50 7.59
N ILE A 633 24.15 1.21 7.56
CA ILE A 633 25.37 0.66 6.94
C ILE A 633 25.14 0.17 5.51
N HIS A 634 26.21 0.06 4.75
CA HIS A 634 26.26 -0.63 3.46
C HIS A 634 27.40 -1.63 3.46
N THR A 635 27.13 -2.84 2.99
CA THR A 635 28.07 -3.97 2.99
C THR A 635 28.28 -4.46 1.57
N THR A 636 29.46 -4.98 1.24
CA THR A 636 29.71 -5.74 0.00
C THR A 636 30.95 -6.62 0.16
N TYR A 637 31.09 -7.64 -0.69
CA TYR A 637 32.33 -8.39 -0.81
C TYR A 637 33.15 -7.87 -1.98
N GLY A 638 34.47 -7.76 -1.79
CA GLY A 638 35.34 -7.33 -2.88
C GLY A 638 36.68 -6.80 -2.44
N LYS A 639 37.33 -6.09 -3.37
CA LYS A 639 38.63 -5.48 -3.16
C LYS A 639 38.51 -3.96 -3.11
N LEU A 640 38.94 -3.38 -2.00
CA LEU A 640 39.06 -1.93 -1.85
C LEU A 640 40.30 -1.41 -2.59
N ILE A 641 40.12 -0.42 -3.45
CA ILE A 641 41.16 0.29 -4.18
C ILE A 641 41.13 1.74 -3.74
N LEU A 642 42.25 2.23 -3.22
CA LEU A 642 42.39 3.60 -2.73
C LEU A 642 43.21 4.44 -3.70
N SER A 643 42.80 5.68 -3.89
CA SER A 643 43.54 6.69 -4.65
C SER A 643 43.53 8.03 -3.92
N GLY A 644 44.53 8.87 -4.16
CA GLY A 644 44.68 10.14 -3.44
C GLY A 644 45.19 9.95 -2.00
N THR A 645 45.19 11.02 -1.22
CA THR A 645 45.71 11.05 0.15
C THR A 645 44.88 11.98 1.04
N ARG A 646 44.68 11.60 2.31
CA ARG A 646 44.04 12.42 3.35
C ARG A 646 42.64 12.87 2.94
N GLU A 647 42.32 14.16 3.00
CA GLU A 647 41.00 14.71 2.63
C GLU A 647 40.64 14.47 1.14
N ASN A 648 41.63 14.21 0.28
CA ASN A 648 41.45 13.90 -1.13
C ASN A 648 41.51 12.39 -1.42
N GLN A 649 41.54 11.54 -0.38
CA GLN A 649 41.49 10.10 -0.58
C GLN A 649 40.09 9.70 -1.08
N ARG A 650 40.05 8.78 -2.04
CA ARG A 650 38.84 8.20 -2.63
C ARG A 650 38.97 6.68 -2.66
N ALA A 651 37.83 6.00 -2.60
CA ALA A 651 37.75 4.55 -2.64
C ALA A 651 36.88 4.07 -3.81
N VAL A 652 37.38 3.05 -4.49
CA VAL A 652 36.62 2.26 -5.44
C VAL A 652 36.66 0.81 -4.96
N ILE A 653 35.49 0.22 -4.79
CA ILE A 653 35.34 -1.20 -4.50
C ILE A 653 35.16 -1.92 -5.83
N ALA A 654 36.11 -2.81 -6.13
CA ALA A 654 35.95 -3.82 -7.16
C ALA A 654 35.17 -4.98 -6.54
N GLU A 655 33.87 -5.01 -6.81
CA GLU A 655 32.92 -5.97 -6.26
C GLU A 655 33.25 -7.41 -6.69
N ASP A 656 33.17 -8.31 -5.74
CA ASP A 656 33.18 -9.75 -5.99
C ASP A 656 31.77 -10.19 -6.36
N LEU A 657 31.48 -10.24 -7.67
CA LEU A 657 30.15 -10.61 -8.19
C LEU A 657 29.74 -12.05 -7.84
N SER A 658 30.68 -12.90 -7.42
CA SER A 658 30.37 -14.24 -6.89
C SER A 658 29.97 -14.22 -5.41
N GLY A 659 30.00 -13.05 -4.78
CA GLY A 659 29.55 -12.76 -3.43
C GLY A 659 30.47 -13.24 -2.31
N ARG A 660 31.29 -14.29 -2.48
CA ARG A 660 32.15 -14.80 -1.37
C ARG A 660 33.51 -15.37 -1.80
N MET A 661 33.95 -15.26 -3.05
CA MET A 661 35.27 -15.78 -3.47
C MET A 661 36.44 -15.08 -2.78
N THR A 662 36.33 -13.78 -2.52
CA THR A 662 37.39 -12.96 -1.93
C THR A 662 37.46 -13.05 -0.40
N ASN A 663 36.41 -13.58 0.26
CA ASN A 663 36.24 -13.64 1.72
C ASN A 663 36.44 -12.31 2.48
N THR A 664 36.57 -11.19 1.77
CA THR A 664 36.82 -9.87 2.33
C THR A 664 35.51 -9.10 2.33
N LEU A 665 34.96 -8.88 3.52
CA LEU A 665 33.80 -8.02 3.71
C LEU A 665 34.27 -6.58 3.88
N ILE A 666 33.67 -5.69 3.09
CA ILE A 666 33.83 -4.24 3.21
C ILE A 666 32.50 -3.70 3.72
N VAL A 667 32.56 -2.93 4.80
CA VAL A 667 31.41 -2.22 5.34
C VAL A 667 31.67 -0.73 5.19
N SER A 668 30.64 0.07 5.00
CA SER A 668 30.73 1.52 4.97
C SER A 668 29.52 2.15 5.66
N PHE A 669 29.75 3.21 6.42
CA PHE A 669 28.69 3.97 7.08
C PHE A 669 29.11 5.43 7.28
N TRP A 670 28.12 6.30 7.40
CA TRP A 670 28.35 7.72 7.69
C TRP A 670 28.40 7.96 9.19
N ALA A 671 29.33 8.80 9.63
CA ALA A 671 29.43 9.24 11.02
C ALA A 671 29.72 10.74 11.10
N PRO A 672 29.25 11.43 12.16
CA PRO A 672 29.70 12.78 12.49
C PRO A 672 31.21 12.81 12.67
N SER A 673 31.92 13.76 12.06
CA SER A 673 33.38 13.85 12.26
C SER A 673 33.74 14.11 13.73
N SER A 674 32.83 14.69 14.51
CA SER A 674 32.99 14.93 15.94
C SER A 674 33.12 13.67 16.78
N THR A 675 32.54 12.53 16.38
CA THR A 675 32.71 11.25 17.10
C THR A 675 34.14 10.72 16.96
N LEU A 676 34.87 11.17 15.92
CA LEU A 676 36.27 10.80 15.68
C LEU A 676 37.27 11.81 16.27
N MET A 677 36.79 12.89 16.88
CA MET A 677 37.63 13.90 17.55
C MET A 677 37.91 13.54 19.04
N LEU A 678 37.43 12.38 19.47
CA LEU A 678 37.54 11.84 20.83
C LEU A 678 38.91 11.16 21.04
N GLU A 679 39.13 10.51 22.20
CA GLU A 679 40.43 9.99 22.63
C GLU A 679 41.14 9.10 21.59
N SER A 680 42.48 9.03 21.66
CA SER A 680 43.34 8.27 20.73
C SER A 680 43.14 6.75 20.75
N SER A 681 42.25 6.21 21.59
CA SER A 681 41.98 4.77 21.76
C SER A 681 40.58 4.34 21.30
N ALA A 682 39.86 5.16 20.52
CA ALA A 682 38.56 4.77 19.98
C ALA A 682 38.67 3.57 19.03
N SER A 683 37.65 2.71 19.05
CA SER A 683 37.54 1.49 18.24
C SER A 683 36.30 1.52 17.37
N VAL A 684 36.38 0.85 16.22
CA VAL A 684 35.24 0.59 15.33
C VAL A 684 34.87 -0.88 15.46
N GLY A 685 33.62 -1.14 15.81
CA GLY A 685 33.04 -2.47 15.93
C GLY A 685 32.06 -2.79 14.80
N PHE A 686 31.95 -4.08 14.48
CA PHE A 686 30.93 -4.66 13.59
C PHE A 686 30.30 -5.85 14.32
N TYR A 687 28.99 -5.83 14.51
CA TYR A 687 28.30 -6.75 15.42
C TYR A 687 26.87 -7.08 14.97
N LEU A 688 26.27 -8.08 15.61
CA LEU A 688 24.88 -8.45 15.39
C LEU A 688 23.98 -7.71 16.37
N ARG A 689 22.88 -7.13 15.86
CA ARG A 689 21.85 -6.59 16.74
C ARG A 689 21.28 -7.71 17.62
N SER A 690 21.12 -7.42 18.91
CA SER A 690 20.54 -8.33 19.90
C SER A 690 19.08 -8.67 19.54
N THR A 691 18.89 -9.86 18.98
CA THR A 691 17.58 -10.43 18.64
C THR A 691 17.49 -11.84 19.22
N PRO A 692 16.29 -12.42 19.41
CA PRO A 692 16.17 -13.80 19.89
C PRO A 692 17.00 -14.80 19.07
N ALA A 693 17.06 -14.62 17.74
CA ALA A 693 17.90 -15.43 16.85
C ALA A 693 19.40 -15.18 17.08
N ALA A 694 19.85 -13.92 17.12
CA ALA A 694 21.26 -13.60 17.32
C ALA A 694 21.77 -14.00 18.72
N LYS A 695 20.90 -13.99 19.75
CA LYS A 695 21.23 -14.41 21.12
C LYS A 695 21.67 -15.88 21.22
N THR A 696 21.35 -16.71 20.22
CA THR A 696 21.88 -18.08 20.13
C THR A 696 23.40 -18.14 19.94
N LEU A 697 24.01 -17.03 19.50
CA LEU A 697 25.46 -16.91 19.28
C LEU A 697 26.21 -16.26 20.44
N LEU A 698 25.56 -15.93 21.57
CA LEU A 698 26.22 -15.32 22.74
C LEU A 698 27.42 -16.13 23.26
N GLY A 699 27.31 -17.47 23.25
CA GLY A 699 28.41 -18.34 23.67
C GLY A 699 29.63 -18.34 22.73
N ILE A 700 29.49 -17.79 21.52
CA ILE A 700 30.53 -17.74 20.49
C ILE A 700 31.06 -16.30 20.34
N LEU A 701 30.16 -15.31 20.27
CA LEU A 701 30.48 -13.92 20.03
C LEU A 701 30.64 -13.06 21.29
N GLY A 702 30.39 -13.65 22.46
CA GLY A 702 30.35 -12.92 23.71
C GLY A 702 29.06 -12.10 23.89
N PRO A 703 28.97 -11.36 25.02
CA PRO A 703 27.76 -10.61 25.39
C PRO A 703 27.39 -9.51 24.39
N ASP A 704 28.40 -8.90 23.75
CA ASP A 704 28.22 -7.79 22.82
C ASP A 704 27.87 -8.25 21.39
N LEU A 705 27.80 -9.57 21.14
CA LEU A 705 27.57 -10.17 19.81
C LEU A 705 28.53 -9.62 18.73
N MET A 706 29.76 -9.31 19.12
CA MET A 706 30.77 -8.65 18.30
C MET A 706 31.36 -9.60 17.26
N ILE A 707 31.22 -9.28 15.97
CA ILE A 707 31.87 -10.04 14.88
C ILE A 707 33.33 -9.63 14.76
N TYR A 708 33.60 -8.33 14.85
CA TYR A 708 34.91 -7.75 14.64
C TYR A 708 35.03 -6.40 15.33
N SER A 709 36.21 -6.10 15.89
CA SER A 709 36.53 -4.77 16.41
C SER A 709 38.01 -4.48 16.20
N THR A 710 38.34 -3.21 15.91
CA THR A 710 39.72 -2.73 15.75
C THR A 710 39.85 -1.27 16.13
N GLU A 711 41.07 -0.81 16.41
CA GLU A 711 41.34 0.62 16.62
C GLU A 711 41.03 1.41 15.35
N ILE A 712 40.41 2.58 15.51
CA ILE A 712 40.07 3.44 14.36
C ILE A 712 41.29 4.01 13.64
N THR A 713 42.44 4.01 14.33
CA THR A 713 43.75 4.45 13.83
C THR A 713 44.49 3.36 13.05
N ASP A 714 43.93 2.14 12.93
CA ASP A 714 44.48 1.08 12.09
C ASP A 714 44.23 1.39 10.60
N GLU A 715 45.12 2.19 10.00
CA GLU A 715 45.06 2.60 8.59
C GLU A 715 45.11 1.42 7.59
N GLN A 716 45.41 0.19 8.02
CA GLN A 716 45.35 -0.99 7.15
C GLN A 716 43.94 -1.59 7.07
N ARG A 717 43.12 -1.40 8.10
CA ARG A 717 41.80 -2.05 8.23
C ARG A 717 40.64 -1.07 8.29
N VAL A 718 40.88 0.18 8.64
CA VAL A 718 39.87 1.24 8.70
C VAL A 718 40.33 2.41 7.84
N HIS A 719 39.43 2.87 6.97
CA HIS A 719 39.65 4.07 6.17
C HIS A 719 38.56 5.09 6.46
N VAL A 720 38.94 6.36 6.58
CA VAL A 720 38.03 7.48 6.82
C VAL A 720 38.09 8.41 5.61
N LEU A 721 36.97 8.55 4.90
CA LEU A 721 36.87 9.27 3.64
C LEU A 721 35.82 10.38 3.72
N THR A 722 35.92 11.35 2.82
CA THR A 722 34.90 12.41 2.67
C THR A 722 33.65 11.92 1.93
N GLU A 723 33.75 10.83 1.17
CA GLU A 723 32.72 10.32 0.26
C GLU A 723 32.63 8.79 0.36
N ARG A 724 31.46 8.23 0.04
CA ARG A 724 31.27 6.77 0.00
C ARG A 724 31.97 6.15 -1.22
N PRO A 725 32.43 4.90 -1.12
CA PRO A 725 33.09 4.23 -2.23
C PRO A 725 32.22 4.19 -3.50
N ASN A 726 32.81 4.37 -4.67
CA ASN A 726 32.09 4.35 -5.94
C ASN A 726 30.98 5.43 -6.07
N LEU A 727 30.82 6.36 -5.12
CA LEU A 727 29.79 7.41 -5.08
C LEU A 727 30.39 8.83 -4.98
N ASP A 728 31.46 9.08 -5.73
CA ASP A 728 32.03 10.41 -5.89
C ASP A 728 30.96 11.48 -6.15
N GLY A 729 30.97 12.56 -5.35
CA GLY A 729 30.03 13.70 -5.43
C GLY A 729 28.64 13.50 -4.82
N GLU A 730 28.38 12.38 -4.12
CA GLU A 730 27.04 12.05 -3.61
C GLU A 730 26.42 13.14 -2.72
N VAL A 731 27.20 13.74 -1.82
CA VAL A 731 26.67 14.68 -0.82
C VAL A 731 26.21 15.95 -1.51
N GLU A 732 27.03 16.47 -2.43
CA GLU A 732 26.70 17.64 -3.25
C GLU A 732 25.52 17.37 -4.18
N GLU A 733 25.49 16.23 -4.87
CA GLU A 733 24.38 15.83 -5.74
C GLU A 733 23.07 15.69 -4.95
N THR A 734 23.13 15.07 -3.77
CA THR A 734 21.97 14.91 -2.89
C THR A 734 21.47 16.27 -2.40
N ALA A 735 22.36 17.17 -2.00
CA ALA A 735 22.00 18.52 -1.59
C ALA A 735 21.32 19.29 -2.75
N ALA A 736 21.86 19.21 -3.96
CA ALA A 736 21.29 19.86 -5.14
C ALA A 736 19.88 19.32 -5.47
N ILE A 737 19.66 18.00 -5.38
CA ILE A 737 18.33 17.38 -5.56
C ILE A 737 17.33 17.95 -4.54
N LEU A 738 17.74 18.10 -3.28
CA LEU A 738 16.89 18.61 -2.21
C LEU A 738 16.55 20.09 -2.40
N GLU A 739 17.50 20.91 -2.87
CA GLU A 739 17.28 22.32 -3.18
C GLU A 739 16.28 22.49 -4.35
N GLU A 740 16.47 21.76 -5.46
CA GLU A 740 15.55 21.78 -6.61
C GLU A 740 14.15 21.24 -6.28
N ALA A 741 14.03 20.33 -5.31
CA ALA A 741 12.74 19.84 -4.84
C ALA A 741 11.95 20.94 -4.08
N GLN A 742 12.63 21.80 -3.33
CA GLN A 742 12.01 22.85 -2.50
C GLN A 742 11.48 24.05 -3.32
N GLU A 743 12.11 24.39 -4.45
CA GLU A 743 11.71 25.55 -5.27
C GLU A 743 10.35 25.38 -6.00
N ARG A 744 9.79 24.17 -6.00
CA ARG A 744 8.55 23.86 -6.73
C ARG A 744 7.25 24.24 -6.02
N ASP A 745 7.28 24.74 -4.78
CA ASP A 745 6.05 25.03 -4.03
C ASP A 745 5.63 26.51 -4.08
N THR A 746 4.46 26.78 -4.65
CA THR A 746 3.85 28.11 -4.67
C THR A 746 3.26 28.46 -3.30
N GLN A 747 3.49 29.68 -2.82
CA GLN A 747 2.92 30.16 -1.56
C GLN A 747 1.38 30.02 -1.54
N PRO A 748 0.80 29.28 -0.57
CA PRO A 748 -0.62 29.08 -0.51
C PRO A 748 -1.35 30.28 0.10
N THR A 749 -2.62 30.39 -0.27
CA THR A 749 -3.48 31.52 0.10
C THR A 749 -4.21 31.32 1.43
N HIS A 750 -4.08 30.15 2.08
CA HIS A 750 -4.80 29.76 3.30
C HIS A 750 -4.05 28.67 4.08
N SER A 751 -3.98 28.81 5.42
CA SER A 751 -3.38 27.83 6.34
C SER A 751 -4.36 27.27 7.37
N VAL A 752 -4.23 25.98 7.70
CA VAL A 752 -4.96 25.30 8.77
C VAL A 752 -3.98 24.94 9.88
N VAL A 753 -4.25 25.46 11.08
CA VAL A 753 -3.51 25.13 12.30
C VAL A 753 -4.11 23.89 12.94
N VAL A 754 -3.28 22.90 13.22
CA VAL A 754 -3.68 21.63 13.85
C VAL A 754 -3.31 21.69 15.33
N ALA A 755 -4.29 21.42 16.19
CA ALA A 755 -4.09 21.27 17.62
C ALA A 755 -4.17 19.79 17.98
N MET A 756 -3.09 19.27 18.58
CA MET A 756 -3.05 17.93 19.15
C MET A 756 -3.54 17.90 20.60
N ASN A 757 -3.93 16.72 21.08
CA ASN A 757 -4.08 16.48 22.51
C ASN A 757 -2.75 16.67 23.26
N SER A 758 -2.79 16.76 24.59
CA SER A 758 -1.59 16.97 25.42
C SER A 758 -0.50 15.91 25.22
N ALA A 759 -0.90 14.67 24.92
CA ALA A 759 0.03 13.57 24.65
C ALA A 759 0.62 13.59 23.22
N CYS A 760 0.18 14.47 22.33
CA CYS A 760 0.57 14.50 20.92
C CYS A 760 0.33 13.17 20.18
N GLU A 761 -0.75 12.48 20.54
CA GLU A 761 -1.12 11.17 19.97
C GLU A 761 -2.33 11.23 19.05
N LYS A 762 -3.16 12.28 19.18
CA LYS A 762 -4.39 12.45 18.40
C LYS A 762 -4.65 13.92 18.12
N ILE A 763 -5.18 14.20 16.94
CA ILE A 763 -5.68 15.52 16.58
C ILE A 763 -6.93 15.83 17.40
N GLU A 764 -6.94 16.97 18.07
CA GLU A 764 -8.07 17.47 18.85
C GLU A 764 -8.93 18.43 18.03
N ASN A 765 -8.30 19.43 17.39
CA ASN A 765 -9.01 20.46 16.64
C ASN A 765 -8.23 20.92 15.39
N LEU A 766 -8.97 21.34 14.38
CA LEU A 766 -8.49 22.07 13.20
C LEU A 766 -8.96 23.52 13.30
N THR A 767 -8.02 24.46 13.17
CA THR A 767 -8.28 25.89 13.25
C THR A 767 -7.91 26.59 11.96
N THR A 768 -8.80 27.41 11.44
CA THR A 768 -8.51 28.31 10.31
C THR A 768 -8.86 29.75 10.65
N ARG A 769 -8.03 30.67 10.15
CA ARG A 769 -8.25 32.12 10.24
C ARG A 769 -8.44 32.70 8.84
N VAL A 770 -9.60 33.28 8.62
CA VAL A 770 -9.96 33.94 7.37
C VAL A 770 -9.89 35.45 7.59
N TYR A 771 -8.84 36.08 7.04
CA TYR A 771 -8.68 37.53 7.06
C TYR A 771 -9.54 38.19 5.99
N ILE A 772 -10.33 39.20 6.37
CA ILE A 772 -11.22 39.92 5.45
C ILE A 772 -10.48 41.11 4.85
N THR A 773 -9.89 40.89 3.67
CA THR A 773 -9.07 41.89 2.98
C THR A 773 -9.89 42.84 2.09
N ASN A 774 -11.09 42.45 1.66
CA ASN A 774 -11.92 43.23 0.73
C ASN A 774 -12.45 44.53 1.36
N ALA A 775 -12.15 45.68 0.74
CA ALA A 775 -12.51 47.01 1.23
C ALA A 775 -14.04 47.25 1.37
N ARG A 776 -14.85 46.59 0.54
CA ARG A 776 -16.33 46.73 0.55
C ARG A 776 -17.01 45.95 1.67
N THR A 777 -16.36 44.92 2.20
CA THR A 777 -16.93 44.02 3.23
C THR A 777 -16.45 44.36 4.65
N ARG A 778 -15.37 45.13 4.76
CA ARG A 778 -14.85 45.65 6.04
C ARG A 778 -15.89 46.46 6.84
N PRO A 779 -16.71 47.35 6.24
CA PRO A 779 -17.74 48.08 6.98
C PRO A 779 -18.84 47.14 7.51
N SER A 780 -19.24 46.15 6.73
CA SER A 780 -20.26 45.16 7.09
C SER A 780 -19.85 44.28 8.27
N LEU A 781 -18.55 43.96 8.40
CA LEU A 781 -18.03 43.24 9.58
C LEU A 781 -17.89 44.15 10.81
N ALA A 782 -17.77 45.46 10.64
CA ALA A 782 -17.53 46.42 11.72
C ALA A 782 -18.80 46.85 12.48
N SER A 783 -19.98 46.84 11.84
CA SER A 783 -21.25 47.13 12.52
C SER A 783 -21.76 45.89 13.26
N ALA A 784 -21.98 46.01 14.58
CA ALA A 784 -22.55 44.93 15.39
C ALA A 784 -24.04 44.67 15.06
N SER A 785 -24.71 45.62 14.41
CA SER A 785 -26.16 45.68 14.25
C SER A 785 -26.69 45.28 12.86
N SER A 786 -25.85 45.09 11.82
CA SER A 786 -26.35 44.87 10.45
C SER A 786 -25.80 43.66 9.67
N SER A 787 -24.88 42.86 10.22
CA SER A 787 -24.37 41.67 9.52
C SER A 787 -24.15 40.49 10.47
N ILE A 788 -25.05 39.51 10.40
CA ILE A 788 -24.88 38.20 11.04
C ILE A 788 -23.88 37.42 10.17
N VAL A 789 -22.78 36.97 10.77
CA VAL A 789 -21.88 36.01 10.12
C VAL A 789 -22.53 34.65 10.28
N THR A 790 -22.89 34.02 9.15
CA THR A 790 -23.40 32.64 9.15
C THR A 790 -22.44 31.74 8.39
N MET A 791 -22.48 30.45 8.70
CA MET A 791 -21.70 29.44 8.01
C MET A 791 -22.62 28.33 7.55
N GLU A 792 -22.27 27.80 6.39
CA GLU A 792 -22.95 26.67 5.78
C GLU A 792 -21.91 25.58 5.53
N GLN A 793 -22.19 24.37 6.00
CA GLN A 793 -21.45 23.18 5.60
C GLN A 793 -21.83 22.86 4.15
N VAL A 794 -20.87 22.99 3.23
CA VAL A 794 -21.09 22.66 1.81
C VAL A 794 -20.82 21.18 1.57
N THR A 795 -19.74 20.68 2.15
CA THR A 795 -19.30 19.29 2.15
C THR A 795 -18.59 18.99 3.47
N PRO A 796 -18.21 17.75 3.84
CA PRO A 796 -17.48 17.51 5.09
C PRO A 796 -16.17 18.28 5.20
N PHE A 797 -15.52 18.62 4.08
CA PHE A 797 -14.23 19.30 4.05
C PHE A 797 -14.37 20.81 3.78
N VAL A 798 -15.55 21.29 3.39
CA VAL A 798 -15.76 22.65 2.90
C VAL A 798 -16.83 23.39 3.68
N VAL A 799 -16.47 24.57 4.14
CA VAL A 799 -17.35 25.51 4.82
C VAL A 799 -17.46 26.78 4.00
N GLN A 800 -18.68 27.28 3.79
CA GLN A 800 -18.92 28.57 3.19
C GLN A 800 -19.34 29.59 4.26
N ILE A 801 -18.54 30.64 4.39
CA ILE A 801 -18.82 31.78 5.26
C ILE A 801 -19.65 32.81 4.49
N HIS A 802 -20.71 33.31 5.14
CA HIS A 802 -21.57 34.37 4.65
C HIS A 802 -21.44 35.64 5.51
N ILE A 803 -21.18 36.79 4.87
CA ILE A 803 -21.11 38.11 5.50
C ILE A 803 -21.89 39.11 4.63
N GLY A 804 -23.20 39.26 4.87
CA GLY A 804 -24.07 39.98 3.94
C GLY A 804 -24.07 39.29 2.56
N GLU A 805 -23.73 40.01 1.50
CA GLU A 805 -23.58 39.45 0.14
C GLU A 805 -22.22 38.75 -0.10
N TYR A 806 -21.26 38.92 0.80
CA TYR A 806 -19.94 38.32 0.65
C TYR A 806 -19.96 36.84 1.03
N ARG A 807 -19.42 36.01 0.13
CA ARG A 807 -19.24 34.57 0.32
C ARG A 807 -17.75 34.23 0.28
N ARG A 808 -17.28 33.43 1.23
CA ARG A 808 -15.91 32.91 1.24
C ARG A 808 -15.92 31.42 1.54
N VAL A 809 -15.28 30.65 0.66
CA VAL A 809 -15.08 29.21 0.83
C VAL A 809 -13.82 28.96 1.66
N VAL A 810 -13.92 28.02 2.58
CA VAL A 810 -12.88 27.59 3.52
C VAL A 810 -12.75 26.08 3.42
N LEU A 811 -11.51 25.61 3.31
CA LEU A 811 -11.19 24.20 3.10
C LEU A 811 -10.47 23.65 4.34
N PHE A 812 -10.85 22.44 4.75
CA PHE A 812 -10.21 21.68 5.81
C PHE A 812 -9.56 20.41 5.24
N PRO A 813 -8.42 19.96 5.82
CA PRO A 813 -7.73 18.75 5.38
C PRO A 813 -8.51 17.46 5.73
N PHE A 814 -9.40 17.53 6.72
CA PHE A 814 -10.26 16.43 7.15
C PHE A 814 -11.71 16.88 7.26
N ALA A 815 -12.59 15.90 7.36
CA ALA A 815 -14.00 16.13 7.63
C ALA A 815 -14.18 16.83 8.98
N ILE A 816 -14.98 17.89 8.98
CA ILE A 816 -15.38 18.64 10.15
C ILE A 816 -16.91 18.76 10.19
N ASP A 817 -17.42 19.19 11.35
CA ASP A 817 -18.82 19.50 11.54
C ASP A 817 -18.97 20.97 11.94
N VAL A 818 -19.54 21.78 11.05
CA VAL A 818 -19.83 23.20 11.30
C VAL A 818 -20.73 23.39 12.53
N ALA A 819 -21.63 22.45 12.84
CA ALA A 819 -22.50 22.55 14.01
C ALA A 819 -21.74 22.38 15.34
N GLU A 820 -20.67 21.59 15.33
CA GLU A 820 -19.76 21.40 16.49
C GLU A 820 -18.58 22.40 16.46
N SER A 821 -18.53 23.29 15.46
CA SER A 821 -17.46 24.26 15.29
C SER A 821 -17.69 25.51 16.15
N LYS A 822 -16.63 25.97 16.80
CA LYS A 822 -16.59 27.25 17.51
C LYS A 822 -16.10 28.35 16.58
N VAL A 823 -16.83 29.46 16.54
CA VAL A 823 -16.50 30.57 15.65
C VAL A 823 -16.33 31.86 16.41
N GLN A 824 -15.18 32.49 16.16
CA GLN A 824 -14.81 33.76 16.74
C GLN A 824 -14.72 34.83 15.64
N VAL A 825 -15.51 35.89 15.81
CA VAL A 825 -15.52 37.03 14.87
C VAL A 825 -14.73 38.19 15.48
N ALA A 826 -13.49 38.35 15.07
CA ALA A 826 -12.62 39.42 15.54
C ALA A 826 -12.83 40.70 14.71
N ARG A 827 -13.86 41.49 15.05
CA ARG A 827 -14.28 42.66 14.25
C ARG A 827 -13.21 43.77 14.16
N LYS A 828 -12.46 44.02 15.24
CA LYS A 828 -11.36 45.01 15.26
C LYS A 828 -10.17 44.58 14.40
N SER A 829 -9.76 43.32 14.54
CA SER A 829 -8.62 42.72 13.82
C SER A 829 -8.99 42.14 12.45
N LYS A 830 -10.27 42.21 12.07
CA LYS A 830 -10.85 41.89 10.75
C LYS A 830 -10.59 40.44 10.29
N TYR A 831 -10.74 39.48 11.18
CA TYR A 831 -10.69 38.05 10.83
C TYR A 831 -11.85 37.25 11.43
N ILE A 832 -12.16 36.13 10.80
CA ILE A 832 -13.04 35.08 11.34
C ILE A 832 -12.17 33.86 11.61
N GLU A 833 -12.25 33.34 12.83
CA GLU A 833 -11.58 32.11 13.22
C GLU A 833 -12.61 31.01 13.41
N ILE A 834 -12.34 29.86 12.80
CA ILE A 834 -13.16 28.65 12.90
C ILE A 834 -12.29 27.58 13.54
N VAL A 835 -12.72 27.09 14.69
CA VAL A 835 -12.09 25.98 15.43
C VAL A 835 -13.06 24.82 15.41
N SER A 836 -12.65 23.69 14.83
CA SER A 836 -13.52 22.53 14.67
C SER A 836 -12.84 21.24 15.07
N PRO A 837 -13.50 20.35 15.86
CA PRO A 837 -13.00 19.01 16.08
C PRO A 837 -13.07 18.18 14.79
N LEU A 838 -12.28 17.10 14.73
CA LEU A 838 -12.43 16.12 13.64
C LEU A 838 -13.80 15.45 13.73
N SER A 839 -14.54 15.46 12.62
CA SER A 839 -15.78 14.69 12.49
C SER A 839 -15.50 13.44 11.67
N LEU A 840 -15.25 12.33 12.37
CA LEU A 840 -15.10 11.03 11.74
C LEU A 840 -16.48 10.42 11.51
N GLY A 841 -17.02 10.63 10.31
CA GLY A 841 -18.08 9.81 9.74
C GLY A 841 -19.54 10.18 10.05
N TYR A 842 -19.82 11.15 10.93
CA TYR A 842 -21.18 11.65 11.22
C TYR A 842 -21.16 13.13 11.63
N VAL A 843 -21.73 14.00 10.78
CA VAL A 843 -22.06 15.40 11.14
C VAL A 843 -23.36 15.35 11.96
N LYS A 844 -23.28 15.70 13.24
CA LYS A 844 -24.37 15.55 14.20
C LYS A 844 -25.45 16.59 13.92
N GLY A 845 -26.70 16.14 13.75
CA GLY A 845 -27.84 17.03 13.46
C GLY A 845 -28.02 17.35 11.96
N ARG A 846 -27.24 16.74 11.07
CA ARG A 846 -27.39 16.83 9.61
C ARG A 846 -27.33 15.45 8.95
N PRO A 847 -28.33 14.57 9.19
CA PRO A 847 -28.41 13.25 8.56
C PRO A 847 -28.49 13.30 7.02
N ASP A 848 -28.82 14.47 6.46
CA ASP A 848 -28.82 14.78 5.02
C ASP A 848 -27.41 14.87 4.41
N ILE A 849 -26.37 15.10 5.23
CA ILE A 849 -24.97 15.20 4.76
C ILE A 849 -24.33 13.80 4.77
N LEU A 850 -24.82 12.95 3.88
CA LEU A 850 -24.07 11.78 3.37
C LEU A 850 -22.92 12.19 2.44
N VAL A 851 -22.78 13.49 2.17
CA VAL A 851 -21.71 14.11 1.39
C VAL A 851 -20.38 13.58 1.92
N GLY A 852 -19.53 13.05 1.04
CA GLY A 852 -18.26 12.43 1.43
C GLY A 852 -18.25 10.90 1.50
N LYS A 853 -19.41 10.21 1.54
CA LYS A 853 -19.45 8.74 1.55
C LYS A 853 -19.38 8.15 0.15
N PHE A 854 -20.20 8.59 -0.81
CA PHE A 854 -20.23 8.06 -2.18
C PHE A 854 -19.59 9.06 -3.15
N LEU A 855 -18.27 8.98 -3.32
CA LEU A 855 -17.49 10.04 -3.95
C LEU A 855 -17.26 9.77 -5.44
N LEU A 856 -18.01 10.51 -6.27
CA LEU A 856 -17.87 10.59 -7.71
C LEU A 856 -17.54 12.02 -8.11
N VAL A 857 -16.45 12.19 -8.83
CA VAL A 857 -15.88 13.47 -9.20
C VAL A 857 -15.84 13.63 -10.71
N MET A 858 -16.20 14.82 -11.20
CA MET A 858 -16.05 15.18 -12.61
C MET A 858 -14.84 16.10 -12.81
N GLN A 859 -13.92 15.72 -13.71
CA GLN A 859 -12.83 16.57 -14.19
C GLN A 859 -12.88 16.64 -15.71
N GLY A 860 -13.41 17.74 -16.25
CA GLY A 860 -13.85 17.76 -17.65
C GLY A 860 -14.84 16.61 -17.89
N GLN A 861 -14.76 15.93 -19.03
CA GLN A 861 -15.62 14.77 -19.34
C GLN A 861 -15.29 13.49 -18.56
N THR A 862 -14.24 13.51 -17.73
CA THR A 862 -13.76 12.34 -17.02
C THR A 862 -14.44 12.20 -15.66
N ALA A 863 -15.11 11.08 -15.45
CA ALA A 863 -15.73 10.70 -14.19
C ALA A 863 -14.80 9.79 -13.38
N THR A 864 -14.42 10.25 -12.18
CA THR A 864 -13.50 9.56 -11.26
C THR A 864 -14.24 9.08 -10.01
N LEU A 865 -14.25 7.77 -9.81
CA LEU A 865 -14.66 7.14 -8.56
C LEU A 865 -13.51 7.17 -7.56
N TRP A 866 -13.74 7.81 -6.41
CA TRP A 866 -12.69 7.99 -5.42
C TRP A 866 -12.59 6.83 -4.43
N ASN A 867 -13.71 6.21 -4.04
CA ASN A 867 -13.74 5.15 -3.01
C ASN A 867 -14.48 3.86 -3.40
N VAL A 868 -14.92 3.74 -4.66
CA VAL A 868 -15.55 2.52 -5.19
C VAL A 868 -14.80 2.10 -6.44
N HIS A 869 -14.39 0.83 -6.48
CA HIS A 869 -13.63 0.31 -7.61
C HIS A 869 -14.52 0.00 -8.82
N ARG A 870 -13.99 0.21 -10.02
CA ARG A 870 -14.66 -0.16 -11.28
C ARG A 870 -14.61 -1.65 -11.55
N VAL A 871 -15.63 -2.11 -12.27
CA VAL A 871 -15.75 -3.50 -12.74
C VAL A 871 -16.23 -3.53 -14.18
N ASN A 872 -15.62 -4.37 -15.01
CA ASN A 872 -16.16 -4.70 -16.32
C ASN A 872 -17.12 -5.89 -16.14
N LEU A 873 -18.42 -5.60 -16.06
CA LEU A 873 -19.44 -6.64 -15.81
C LEU A 873 -19.40 -7.77 -16.85
N ASP A 874 -19.00 -7.50 -18.08
CA ASP A 874 -18.97 -8.50 -19.15
C ASP A 874 -17.78 -9.47 -19.02
N ARG A 875 -16.75 -9.09 -18.24
CA ARG A 875 -15.60 -9.95 -17.91
C ARG A 875 -15.77 -10.77 -16.63
N LEU A 876 -16.74 -10.43 -15.78
CA LEU A 876 -17.01 -11.15 -14.53
C LEU A 876 -17.81 -12.43 -14.78
N PRO A 877 -17.44 -13.59 -14.17
CA PRO A 877 -18.22 -14.81 -14.29
C PRO A 877 -19.65 -14.66 -13.76
N LEU A 878 -20.63 -15.13 -14.52
CA LEU A 878 -22.03 -15.17 -14.10
C LEU A 878 -22.27 -16.37 -13.17
N LEU A 879 -22.95 -16.14 -12.04
CA LEU A 879 -23.41 -17.19 -11.15
C LEU A 879 -24.59 -17.92 -11.80
N LYS A 880 -24.39 -19.18 -12.19
CA LYS A 880 -25.31 -19.93 -13.07
C LYS A 880 -26.40 -20.76 -12.35
N ASP A 881 -26.52 -20.67 -11.03
CA ASP A 881 -27.30 -21.68 -10.29
C ASP A 881 -28.66 -21.18 -9.77
N GLU A 882 -29.71 -21.92 -10.12
CA GLU A 882 -31.07 -21.74 -9.59
C GLU A 882 -31.31 -22.61 -8.34
N ASP A 883 -30.37 -23.46 -7.93
CA ASP A 883 -30.51 -24.29 -6.73
C ASP A 883 -30.19 -23.50 -5.45
N SER A 884 -31.25 -23.25 -4.66
CA SER A 884 -31.18 -22.55 -3.36
C SER A 884 -30.19 -23.16 -2.35
N GLY A 885 -29.85 -24.45 -2.46
CA GLY A 885 -28.90 -25.11 -1.56
C GLY A 885 -27.45 -24.64 -1.75
N LYS A 886 -27.05 -24.34 -3.00
CA LYS A 886 -25.66 -24.00 -3.36
C LYS A 886 -25.32 -22.53 -3.23
N VAL A 887 -26.32 -21.67 -3.17
CA VAL A 887 -26.19 -20.22 -2.93
C VAL A 887 -26.34 -19.87 -1.45
N ARG A 888 -26.40 -20.86 -0.55
CA ARG A 888 -26.48 -20.66 0.91
C ARG A 888 -25.32 -19.83 1.47
N TRP A 889 -24.12 -19.97 0.90
CA TRP A 889 -22.96 -19.16 1.28
C TRP A 889 -23.19 -17.67 1.05
N MET A 890 -24.07 -17.28 0.10
CA MET A 890 -24.38 -15.89 -0.17
C MET A 890 -25.02 -15.21 1.05
N ASN A 891 -25.94 -15.90 1.73
CA ASN A 891 -26.56 -15.34 2.93
C ASN A 891 -25.50 -15.05 4.01
N HIS A 892 -24.54 -15.97 4.18
CA HIS A 892 -23.41 -15.74 5.08
C HIS A 892 -22.57 -14.54 4.64
N HIS A 893 -22.22 -14.45 3.35
CA HIS A 893 -21.46 -13.33 2.77
C HIS A 893 -22.17 -11.98 2.95
N LEU A 894 -23.49 -11.92 2.74
CA LEU A 894 -24.29 -10.72 2.96
C LEU A 894 -24.36 -10.31 4.44
N CYS A 895 -24.40 -11.27 5.37
CA CYS A 895 -24.26 -10.98 6.79
C CYS A 895 -22.91 -10.34 7.13
N LEU A 896 -21.87 -10.57 6.32
CA LEU A 896 -20.57 -9.93 6.52
C LEU A 896 -20.58 -8.42 6.19
N MET A 897 -21.65 -7.86 5.63
CA MET A 897 -21.77 -6.41 5.38
C MET A 897 -21.75 -5.56 6.67
N TYR A 898 -22.23 -6.12 7.78
CA TYR A 898 -22.49 -5.39 9.03
C TYR A 898 -21.38 -5.56 10.05
N SER A 899 -20.91 -4.48 10.68
CA SER A 899 -20.04 -4.55 11.88
C SER A 899 -20.82 -4.88 13.16
N ASP A 900 -20.12 -5.20 14.25
CA ASP A 900 -20.75 -5.42 15.56
C ASP A 900 -21.52 -4.19 16.05
N ARG A 901 -21.01 -2.99 15.72
CA ARG A 901 -21.66 -1.72 16.05
C ARG A 901 -22.96 -1.60 15.28
N GLU A 902 -22.91 -1.81 13.97
CA GLU A 902 -24.07 -1.70 13.08
C GLU A 902 -25.19 -2.68 13.45
N ILE A 903 -24.85 -3.89 13.93
CA ILE A 903 -25.85 -4.88 14.42
C ILE A 903 -26.59 -4.35 15.66
N LYS A 904 -25.95 -3.51 16.48
CA LYS A 904 -26.52 -2.99 17.73
C LYS A 904 -27.26 -1.65 17.55
N VAL A 905 -27.11 -0.98 16.41
CA VAL A 905 -27.71 0.33 16.15
C VAL A 905 -29.03 0.16 15.40
N LEU A 906 -30.12 0.71 15.94
CA LEU A 906 -31.48 0.56 15.38
C LEU A 906 -31.86 1.62 14.33
N GLN A 907 -31.18 2.77 14.30
CA GLN A 907 -31.49 3.88 13.38
C GLN A 907 -30.20 4.45 12.79
N ASP A 908 -29.81 3.94 11.63
CA ASP A 908 -28.65 4.40 10.88
C ASP A 908 -28.90 4.29 9.37
N VAL A 909 -28.64 5.37 8.63
CA VAL A 909 -28.93 5.45 7.18
C VAL A 909 -28.12 4.44 6.38
N MET A 910 -26.87 4.18 6.76
CA MET A 910 -26.04 3.18 6.08
C MET A 910 -26.50 1.77 6.40
N VAL A 911 -26.95 1.50 7.63
CA VAL A 911 -27.58 0.22 7.99
C VAL A 911 -28.87 0.00 7.19
N ASN A 912 -29.73 1.01 7.05
CA ASN A 912 -30.94 0.94 6.24
C ASN A 912 -30.61 0.64 4.77
N LEU A 913 -29.64 1.37 4.19
CA LEU A 913 -29.16 1.13 2.83
C LEU A 913 -28.61 -0.29 2.66
N LYS A 914 -27.80 -0.78 3.61
CA LYS A 914 -27.29 -2.17 3.62
C LYS A 914 -28.42 -3.18 3.68
N ASN A 915 -29.45 -2.95 4.49
CA ASN A 915 -30.64 -3.80 4.58
C ASN A 915 -31.38 -3.86 3.23
N SER A 916 -31.61 -2.72 2.58
CA SER A 916 -32.24 -2.67 1.26
C SER A 916 -31.46 -3.44 0.20
N ILE A 917 -30.13 -3.30 0.17
CA ILE A 917 -29.25 -4.07 -0.71
C ILE A 917 -29.35 -5.57 -0.39
N CYS A 918 -29.22 -5.96 0.89
CA CYS A 918 -29.32 -7.34 1.33
C CYS A 918 -30.68 -7.97 0.95
N MET A 919 -31.78 -7.24 1.11
CA MET A 919 -33.12 -7.65 0.71
C MET A 919 -33.22 -7.89 -0.80
N MET A 920 -32.64 -7.03 -1.64
CA MET A 920 -32.62 -7.25 -3.09
C MET A 920 -31.88 -8.54 -3.47
N PHE A 921 -30.68 -8.75 -2.91
CA PHE A 921 -29.88 -9.96 -3.21
C PHE A 921 -30.59 -11.23 -2.73
N THR A 922 -31.04 -11.27 -1.47
CA THR A 922 -31.73 -12.43 -0.89
C THR A 922 -33.04 -12.75 -1.62
N SER A 923 -33.82 -11.72 -1.98
CA SER A 923 -35.07 -11.88 -2.74
C SER A 923 -34.83 -12.39 -4.16
N PHE A 924 -33.79 -11.88 -4.85
CA PHE A 924 -33.43 -12.30 -6.20
C PHE A 924 -32.99 -13.77 -6.24
N ILE A 925 -32.23 -14.21 -5.24
CA ILE A 925 -31.78 -15.60 -5.10
C ILE A 925 -32.97 -16.53 -4.79
N GLY A 926 -33.92 -16.05 -3.98
CA GLY A 926 -35.13 -16.76 -3.61
C GLY A 926 -34.93 -17.77 -2.48
N PHE A 927 -36.01 -18.06 -1.75
CA PHE A 927 -36.03 -19.09 -0.71
C PHE A 927 -36.32 -20.47 -1.32
N PRO A 928 -35.85 -21.57 -0.68
CA PRO A 928 -36.28 -22.90 -1.05
C PRO A 928 -37.83 -22.95 -1.10
N ASN A 929 -38.39 -23.38 -2.25
CA ASN A 929 -39.84 -23.47 -2.54
C ASN A 929 -40.57 -22.18 -2.96
N ALA A 930 -39.89 -21.05 -3.23
CA ALA A 930 -40.53 -19.86 -3.79
C ALA A 930 -40.93 -20.07 -5.27
N ARG A 931 -42.22 -19.87 -5.61
CA ARG A 931 -42.75 -20.12 -6.98
C ARG A 931 -42.34 -19.09 -8.03
N LYS A 932 -41.93 -17.87 -7.65
CA LYS A 932 -41.45 -16.80 -8.56
C LYS A 932 -40.40 -15.92 -7.88
N ARG A 933 -39.30 -15.62 -8.57
CA ARG A 933 -38.25 -14.69 -8.12
C ARG A 933 -38.55 -13.29 -8.66
N PRO A 934 -38.56 -12.23 -7.81
CA PRO A 934 -38.70 -10.87 -8.31
C PRO A 934 -37.44 -10.48 -9.10
N LEU A 935 -37.65 -10.02 -10.33
CA LEU A 935 -36.57 -9.53 -11.21
C LEU A 935 -36.50 -7.99 -11.25
N ALA A 936 -37.49 -7.32 -10.66
CA ALA A 936 -37.58 -5.87 -10.61
C ALA A 936 -37.98 -5.39 -9.21
N PHE A 937 -37.27 -4.39 -8.73
CA PHE A 937 -37.41 -3.83 -7.39
C PHE A 937 -37.76 -2.35 -7.49
N GLY A 938 -38.82 -1.93 -6.80
CA GLY A 938 -39.23 -0.53 -6.71
C GLY A 938 -38.77 0.07 -5.39
N LEU A 939 -37.91 1.09 -5.42
CA LEU A 939 -37.60 1.88 -4.23
C LEU A 939 -38.78 2.80 -3.92
N PHE A 940 -39.40 2.60 -2.76
CA PHE A 940 -40.73 3.13 -2.42
C PHE A 940 -40.71 3.90 -1.11
N ILE A 941 -41.36 5.07 -1.09
CA ILE A 941 -41.56 5.87 0.13
C ILE A 941 -43.01 5.72 0.60
N PRO A 942 -43.27 5.01 1.71
CA PRO A 942 -44.63 4.75 2.18
C PRO A 942 -45.43 6.01 2.50
N SER A 943 -44.80 7.03 3.09
CA SER A 943 -45.46 8.25 3.57
C SER A 943 -46.12 9.08 2.46
N ILE A 944 -45.64 8.97 1.23
CA ILE A 944 -46.18 9.65 0.05
C ILE A 944 -46.66 8.68 -1.04
N ALA A 945 -46.70 7.38 -0.71
CA ALA A 945 -47.07 6.29 -1.61
C ALA A 945 -46.41 6.37 -3.00
N ASN A 946 -45.12 6.68 -3.05
CA ASN A 946 -44.40 6.96 -4.31
C ASN A 946 -43.22 6.01 -4.54
N VAL A 947 -43.13 5.44 -5.75
CA VAL A 947 -41.94 4.74 -6.24
C VAL A 947 -41.08 5.76 -6.99
N TYR A 948 -39.83 5.96 -6.58
CA TYR A 948 -38.95 6.96 -7.21
C TYR A 948 -37.87 6.36 -8.11
N THR A 949 -37.59 5.06 -8.00
CA THR A 949 -36.63 4.37 -8.86
C THR A 949 -36.99 2.90 -8.96
N ILE A 950 -36.89 2.35 -10.16
CA ILE A 950 -37.01 0.91 -10.41
C ILE A 950 -35.64 0.35 -10.78
N ILE A 951 -35.26 -0.76 -10.16
CA ILE A 951 -34.02 -1.48 -10.41
C ILE A 951 -34.36 -2.86 -10.98
N PHE A 952 -33.97 -3.10 -12.23
CA PHE A 952 -34.10 -4.39 -12.90
C PHE A 952 -32.83 -5.20 -12.70
N MET A 953 -32.93 -6.38 -12.11
CA MET A 953 -31.80 -7.27 -11.87
C MET A 953 -31.84 -8.45 -12.83
N THR A 954 -30.77 -8.67 -13.60
CA THR A 954 -30.72 -9.76 -14.61
C THR A 954 -29.82 -10.93 -14.20
N GLY A 955 -28.96 -10.73 -13.21
CA GLY A 955 -28.05 -11.77 -12.75
C GLY A 955 -27.04 -11.28 -11.73
N ILE A 956 -26.44 -12.22 -11.01
CA ILE A 956 -25.36 -11.97 -10.05
C ILE A 956 -24.06 -12.50 -10.67
N ARG A 957 -23.00 -11.71 -10.60
CA ARG A 957 -21.66 -12.03 -11.10
C ARG A 957 -20.66 -12.04 -9.95
N LEU A 958 -19.56 -12.75 -10.14
CA LEU A 958 -18.47 -12.84 -9.18
C LEU A 958 -17.43 -11.76 -9.46
N ASP A 959 -17.26 -10.85 -8.51
CA ASP A 959 -16.17 -9.87 -8.49
C ASP A 959 -15.00 -10.47 -7.72
N LEU A 960 -14.26 -11.30 -8.45
CA LEU A 960 -13.32 -12.26 -7.90
C LEU A 960 -12.14 -11.59 -7.19
N SER A 961 -11.56 -10.56 -7.80
CA SER A 961 -10.42 -9.83 -7.25
C SER A 961 -10.77 -8.95 -6.04
N SER A 962 -12.06 -8.79 -5.75
CA SER A 962 -12.56 -8.03 -4.60
C SER A 962 -13.25 -8.94 -3.56
N HIS A 963 -13.15 -10.26 -3.78
CA HIS A 963 -13.74 -11.32 -2.96
C HIS A 963 -15.23 -11.09 -2.67
N THR A 964 -16.00 -10.63 -3.66
CA THR A 964 -17.42 -10.32 -3.48
C THR A 964 -18.27 -10.65 -4.70
N VAL A 965 -19.56 -10.30 -4.63
CA VAL A 965 -20.52 -10.47 -5.71
C VAL A 965 -21.06 -9.12 -6.16
N VAL A 966 -21.46 -9.04 -7.44
CA VAL A 966 -22.02 -7.85 -8.06
C VAL A 966 -23.26 -8.24 -8.86
N ALA A 967 -24.38 -7.58 -8.59
CA ALA A 967 -25.58 -7.70 -9.40
C ALA A 967 -25.46 -6.82 -10.65
N ASN A 968 -25.72 -7.42 -11.82
CA ASN A 968 -25.87 -6.73 -13.10
C ASN A 968 -27.29 -6.16 -13.17
N VAL A 969 -27.41 -4.84 -12.97
CA VAL A 969 -28.69 -4.16 -12.86
C VAL A 969 -28.87 -3.03 -13.87
N TRP A 970 -30.12 -2.68 -14.14
CA TRP A 970 -30.52 -1.52 -14.93
C TRP A 970 -31.39 -0.63 -14.05
N VAL A 971 -30.99 0.62 -13.91
CA VAL A 971 -31.63 1.61 -13.04
C VAL A 971 -32.50 2.50 -13.88
N MET A 972 -33.75 2.69 -13.45
CA MET A 972 -34.72 3.59 -14.06
C MET A 972 -35.27 4.57 -13.02
N PRO A 973 -34.71 5.79 -12.93
CA PRO A 973 -35.30 6.85 -12.12
C PRO A 973 -36.67 7.27 -12.67
N LEU A 974 -37.61 7.59 -11.78
CA LEU A 974 -38.95 8.09 -12.09
C LEU A 974 -39.04 9.60 -11.80
N PRO A 975 -39.92 10.36 -12.49
CA PRO A 975 -40.97 9.94 -13.42
C PRO A 975 -40.50 9.70 -14.86
N LEU A 976 -41.27 8.90 -15.61
CA LEU A 976 -41.08 8.70 -17.06
C LEU A 976 -41.96 9.66 -17.89
N PRO A 977 -41.64 9.89 -19.17
CA PRO A 977 -42.55 10.56 -20.09
C PRO A 977 -43.90 9.84 -20.21
N ILE A 978 -44.97 10.59 -20.43
CA ILE A 978 -46.37 10.10 -20.50
C ILE A 978 -46.53 8.93 -21.48
N SER A 979 -45.79 8.95 -22.60
CA SER A 979 -45.79 7.90 -23.63
C SER A 979 -45.41 6.49 -23.12
N SER A 980 -44.73 6.40 -21.98
CA SER A 980 -44.22 5.15 -21.41
C SER A 980 -45.05 4.64 -20.21
N MET A 981 -46.13 5.34 -19.84
CA MET A 981 -46.93 5.04 -18.64
C MET A 981 -47.67 3.71 -18.71
N ASN A 982 -48.10 3.27 -19.90
CA ASN A 982 -48.79 1.99 -20.08
C ASN A 982 -47.86 0.78 -19.83
N ALA A 983 -46.60 0.87 -20.28
CA ALA A 983 -45.58 -0.15 -20.02
C ALA A 983 -45.23 -0.21 -18.52
N LEU A 984 -45.14 0.96 -17.87
CA LEU A 984 -44.90 1.07 -16.43
C LEU A 984 -46.04 0.44 -15.60
N GLY A 985 -47.30 0.69 -15.97
CA GLY A 985 -48.47 0.12 -15.29
C GLY A 985 -48.56 -1.42 -15.37
N THR A 986 -47.97 -2.03 -16.40
CA THR A 986 -47.93 -3.50 -16.53
C THR A 986 -46.91 -4.13 -15.59
N ILE A 987 -45.84 -3.39 -15.26
CA ILE A 987 -44.74 -3.88 -14.41
C ILE A 987 -44.98 -3.55 -12.95
N SER A 988 -45.66 -2.45 -12.63
CA SER A 988 -45.90 -2.01 -11.24
C SER A 988 -46.58 -3.06 -10.37
N VAL A 989 -47.45 -3.91 -10.94
CA VAL A 989 -48.13 -5.01 -10.24
C VAL A 989 -47.19 -6.19 -9.91
N LYS A 990 -46.01 -6.26 -10.53
CA LYS A 990 -45.00 -7.32 -10.37
C LYS A 990 -43.74 -6.86 -9.63
N LEU A 991 -43.68 -5.60 -9.17
CA LEU A 991 -42.53 -5.05 -8.46
C LEU A 991 -42.49 -5.55 -7.01
N LEU A 992 -41.32 -5.94 -6.53
CA LEU A 992 -41.08 -6.03 -5.09
C LEU A 992 -40.75 -4.62 -4.59
N HIS A 993 -41.55 -4.09 -3.67
CA HIS A 993 -41.26 -2.79 -3.07
C HIS A 993 -40.21 -2.94 -1.97
N ILE A 994 -39.17 -2.11 -2.04
CA ILE A 994 -38.22 -1.89 -0.96
C ILE A 994 -38.61 -0.56 -0.32
N GLU A 995 -39.12 -0.64 0.91
CA GLU A 995 -39.56 0.53 1.66
C GLU A 995 -38.35 1.32 2.16
N THR A 996 -38.29 2.60 1.84
CA THR A 996 -37.23 3.52 2.25
C THR A 996 -37.80 4.75 2.93
N ASP A 997 -37.10 5.28 3.94
CA ASP A 997 -37.37 6.62 4.46
C ASP A 997 -36.73 7.72 3.56
N PHE A 998 -36.94 8.99 3.92
CA PHE A 998 -36.41 10.11 3.12
C PHE A 998 -34.87 10.20 3.15
N GLU A 999 -34.21 9.81 4.25
CA GLU A 999 -32.76 9.86 4.34
C GLU A 999 -32.12 8.71 3.55
N GLU A 1000 -32.70 7.52 3.62
CA GLU A 1000 -32.31 6.38 2.81
C GLU A 1000 -32.55 6.65 1.31
N MET A 1001 -33.65 7.31 0.93
CA MET A 1001 -33.86 7.77 -0.45
C MET A 1001 -32.71 8.67 -0.92
N ARG A 1002 -32.27 9.63 -0.10
CA ARG A 1002 -31.13 10.49 -0.45
C ARG A 1002 -29.85 9.67 -0.57
N ALA A 1003 -29.63 8.66 0.28
CA ALA A 1003 -28.50 7.75 0.17
C ALA A 1003 -28.49 6.95 -1.13
N TRP A 1004 -29.64 6.40 -1.53
CA TRP A 1004 -29.80 5.76 -2.83
C TRP A 1004 -29.49 6.73 -3.97
N LYS A 1005 -30.04 7.96 -3.94
CA LYS A 1005 -29.79 8.95 -4.99
C LYS A 1005 -28.32 9.36 -5.10
N GLN A 1006 -27.54 9.31 -4.02
CA GLN A 1006 -26.08 9.50 -4.07
C GLN A 1006 -25.31 8.27 -4.55
N LEU A 1007 -25.76 7.07 -4.17
CA LEU A 1007 -25.12 5.81 -4.57
C LEU A 1007 -25.33 5.49 -6.06
N LEU A 1008 -26.50 5.78 -6.63
CA LEU A 1008 -26.85 5.39 -8.00
C LEU A 1008 -25.86 5.91 -9.07
N PRO A 1009 -25.44 7.19 -9.10
CA PRO A 1009 -24.37 7.67 -9.98
C PRO A 1009 -23.07 6.87 -9.87
N VAL A 1010 -22.65 6.56 -8.65
CA VAL A 1010 -21.44 5.77 -8.39
C VAL A 1010 -21.59 4.37 -9.00
N LEU A 1011 -22.73 3.70 -8.80
CA LEU A 1011 -22.97 2.37 -9.35
C LEU A 1011 -23.03 2.36 -10.88
N THR A 1012 -23.54 3.43 -11.51
CA THR A 1012 -23.53 3.54 -12.98
C THR A 1012 -22.13 3.78 -13.54
N GLU A 1013 -21.35 4.65 -12.90
CA GLU A 1013 -19.96 4.91 -13.30
C GLU A 1013 -19.04 3.70 -13.03
N ARG A 1014 -19.39 2.87 -12.05
CA ARG A 1014 -18.64 1.68 -11.66
C ARG A 1014 -18.47 0.68 -12.81
N CYS A 1015 -19.47 0.55 -13.68
CA CYS A 1015 -19.45 -0.40 -14.81
C CYS A 1015 -19.64 0.26 -16.17
N ARG A 1016 -19.33 1.55 -16.27
CA ARG A 1016 -19.56 2.33 -17.48
C ARG A 1016 -18.79 1.78 -18.69
N THR A 1017 -19.51 1.65 -19.81
CA THR A 1017 -18.98 1.27 -21.14
C THR A 1017 -19.16 2.37 -22.21
N TRP A 1018 -19.81 3.47 -21.88
CA TRP A 1018 -20.07 4.63 -22.76
C TRP A 1018 -19.22 5.85 -22.36
N ARG A 1019 -19.04 6.84 -23.23
CA ARG A 1019 -18.40 8.13 -22.88
C ARG A 1019 -19.43 9.18 -22.45
N HIS A 1020 -19.06 10.08 -21.55
CA HIS A 1020 -19.88 11.28 -21.32
C HIS A 1020 -19.85 12.20 -22.53
N LYS A 1021 -21.02 12.73 -22.89
CA LYS A 1021 -21.18 13.70 -23.98
C LYS A 1021 -20.75 15.10 -23.52
N GLU A 1022 -20.42 15.99 -24.44
CA GLU A 1022 -20.22 17.42 -24.11
C GLU A 1022 -21.46 18.04 -23.46
N SER A 1023 -22.64 17.58 -23.87
CA SER A 1023 -23.94 17.98 -23.29
C SER A 1023 -24.31 17.22 -22.01
N CYS A 1024 -23.37 16.49 -21.38
CA CYS A 1024 -23.64 15.73 -20.16
C CYS A 1024 -24.13 16.66 -19.04
N GLU A 1025 -25.22 16.29 -18.38
CA GLU A 1025 -25.84 17.12 -17.36
C GLU A 1025 -24.95 17.30 -16.13
N TYR A 1026 -24.11 16.31 -15.81
CA TYR A 1026 -23.12 16.43 -14.74
C TYR A 1026 -22.13 17.56 -15.02
N LEU A 1027 -21.72 17.72 -16.29
CA LEU A 1027 -20.80 18.78 -16.72
C LEU A 1027 -21.49 20.13 -16.75
N ALA A 1028 -22.67 20.18 -17.38
CA ALA A 1028 -23.42 21.43 -17.55
C ALA A 1028 -23.81 22.06 -16.21
N LYS A 1029 -24.18 21.24 -15.21
CA LYS A 1029 -24.54 21.70 -13.87
C LYS A 1029 -23.36 21.74 -12.89
N GLY A 1030 -22.27 21.03 -13.18
CA GLY A 1030 -21.12 20.90 -12.29
C GLY A 1030 -21.44 20.22 -10.95
N ILE A 1031 -22.45 19.34 -10.92
CA ILE A 1031 -22.94 18.68 -9.70
C ILE A 1031 -23.24 17.20 -9.97
N VAL A 1032 -22.89 16.36 -8.99
CA VAL A 1032 -23.22 14.92 -8.96
C VAL A 1032 -23.58 14.57 -7.51
N PRO A 1033 -24.73 13.91 -7.23
CA PRO A 1033 -25.83 13.58 -8.16
C PRO A 1033 -26.51 14.83 -8.75
N LEU A 1034 -27.28 14.66 -9.83
CA LEU A 1034 -28.03 15.77 -10.45
C LEU A 1034 -29.13 16.32 -9.55
N SER A 1035 -29.72 15.47 -8.70
CA SER A 1035 -30.76 15.84 -7.74
C SER A 1035 -30.90 14.79 -6.64
N LEU A 1036 -31.30 15.24 -5.45
CA LEU A 1036 -31.71 14.40 -4.33
C LEU A 1036 -33.23 14.40 -4.11
N GLU A 1037 -33.98 15.15 -4.92
CA GLU A 1037 -35.44 15.30 -4.81
C GLU A 1037 -36.16 14.06 -5.35
N CYS A 1038 -37.23 13.62 -4.67
CA CYS A 1038 -37.94 12.37 -4.94
C CYS A 1038 -38.26 12.16 -6.43
N SER A 1039 -38.85 13.17 -7.08
CA SER A 1039 -39.32 13.11 -8.47
C SER A 1039 -38.29 13.55 -9.53
N GLU A 1040 -37.00 13.57 -9.18
CA GLU A 1040 -35.94 13.95 -10.11
C GLU A 1040 -34.87 12.86 -10.24
N SER A 1041 -34.27 12.75 -11.44
CA SER A 1041 -33.20 11.77 -11.68
C SER A 1041 -31.89 12.22 -11.02
N PRO A 1042 -31.20 11.33 -10.27
CA PRO A 1042 -29.85 11.60 -9.78
C PRO A 1042 -28.76 11.36 -10.84
N ILE A 1043 -29.09 10.65 -11.93
CA ILE A 1043 -28.13 10.20 -12.95
C ILE A 1043 -28.24 10.96 -14.28
N CYS A 1044 -27.09 11.18 -14.94
CA CYS A 1044 -27.03 11.78 -16.27
C CYS A 1044 -27.60 10.86 -17.35
N THR A 1045 -27.99 11.43 -18.49
CA THR A 1045 -28.59 10.66 -19.58
C THR A 1045 -27.58 10.03 -20.53
N CYS A 1046 -26.27 10.19 -20.30
CA CYS A 1046 -25.23 9.67 -21.20
C CYS A 1046 -25.28 8.15 -21.40
N GLY A 1047 -25.57 7.40 -20.34
CA GLY A 1047 -25.64 5.93 -20.37
C GLY A 1047 -27.03 5.35 -20.64
N ARG A 1048 -28.02 6.21 -20.90
CA ARG A 1048 -29.40 5.79 -21.04
C ARG A 1048 -29.62 5.02 -22.34
N GLY A 1049 -30.18 3.82 -22.23
CA GLY A 1049 -30.46 2.94 -23.37
C GLY A 1049 -29.24 2.21 -23.95
N VAL A 1050 -28.06 2.36 -23.35
CA VAL A 1050 -26.83 1.69 -23.78
C VAL A 1050 -26.81 0.24 -23.28
N ASP A 1051 -26.35 -0.69 -24.12
CA ASP A 1051 -26.14 -2.11 -23.80
C ASP A 1051 -27.34 -2.82 -23.15
N THR A 1052 -28.55 -2.59 -23.68
CA THR A 1052 -29.81 -3.10 -23.10
C THR A 1052 -30.28 -4.45 -23.65
N ALA A 1053 -29.44 -5.16 -24.41
CA ALA A 1053 -29.79 -6.44 -25.04
C ALA A 1053 -30.26 -7.49 -24.02
N ASP A 1054 -29.64 -7.57 -22.84
CA ASP A 1054 -30.04 -8.48 -21.77
C ASP A 1054 -31.42 -8.14 -21.19
N LEU A 1055 -31.72 -6.85 -21.02
CA LEU A 1055 -33.03 -6.39 -20.54
C LEU A 1055 -34.15 -6.74 -21.53
N GLN A 1056 -33.87 -6.62 -22.83
CA GLN A 1056 -34.82 -6.90 -23.91
C GLN A 1056 -35.19 -8.39 -24.04
N LYS A 1057 -34.48 -9.29 -23.34
CA LYS A 1057 -34.85 -10.72 -23.26
C LYS A 1057 -36.14 -10.95 -22.47
N VAL A 1058 -36.52 -10.01 -21.59
CA VAL A 1058 -37.81 -10.01 -20.90
C VAL A 1058 -38.78 -9.16 -21.69
N GLU A 1059 -39.78 -9.80 -22.30
CA GLU A 1059 -40.72 -9.15 -23.24
C GLU A 1059 -41.36 -7.91 -22.63
N GLU A 1060 -41.77 -7.98 -21.36
CA GLU A 1060 -42.42 -6.86 -20.66
C GLU A 1060 -41.52 -5.63 -20.51
N TRP A 1061 -40.20 -5.79 -20.54
CA TRP A 1061 -39.23 -4.71 -20.29
C TRP A 1061 -38.72 -4.04 -21.56
N LYS A 1062 -39.00 -4.59 -22.74
CA LYS A 1062 -38.49 -4.06 -24.02
C LYS A 1062 -38.81 -2.58 -24.23
N HIS A 1063 -40.03 -2.16 -23.91
CA HIS A 1063 -40.47 -0.76 -24.05
C HIS A 1063 -39.83 0.19 -23.02
N LEU A 1064 -39.25 -0.35 -21.95
CA LEU A 1064 -38.53 0.41 -20.94
C LEU A 1064 -37.02 0.49 -21.18
N ALA A 1065 -36.46 -0.35 -22.06
CA ALA A 1065 -35.03 -0.37 -22.38
C ALA A 1065 -34.44 1.02 -22.73
N PRO A 1066 -35.12 1.92 -23.46
CA PRO A 1066 -34.60 3.27 -23.73
C PRO A 1066 -34.54 4.21 -22.51
N PHE A 1067 -35.01 3.79 -21.33
CA PHE A 1067 -35.15 4.62 -20.13
C PHE A 1067 -34.23 4.21 -18.99
N VAL A 1068 -33.47 3.13 -19.17
CA VAL A 1068 -32.59 2.59 -18.14
C VAL A 1068 -31.13 2.92 -18.38
N THR A 1069 -30.35 2.93 -17.30
CA THR A 1069 -28.88 2.98 -17.34
C THR A 1069 -28.32 1.76 -16.59
N ARG A 1070 -27.32 1.09 -17.16
CA ARG A 1070 -26.67 -0.09 -16.54
C ARG A 1070 -25.87 0.33 -15.30
N ALA A 1071 -25.93 -0.46 -14.24
CA ALA A 1071 -25.20 -0.22 -12.99
C ALA A 1071 -24.70 -1.54 -12.35
N ALA A 1072 -23.65 -1.44 -11.53
CA ALA A 1072 -23.02 -2.56 -10.83
C ALA A 1072 -23.25 -2.48 -9.31
N LEU A 1073 -24.34 -3.09 -8.84
CA LEU A 1073 -24.72 -3.09 -7.42
C LEU A 1073 -24.00 -4.20 -6.65
N SER A 1074 -23.36 -3.89 -5.52
CA SER A 1074 -22.71 -4.90 -4.66
C SER A 1074 -23.07 -4.71 -3.19
N PRO A 1075 -22.83 -5.73 -2.35
CA PRO A 1075 -22.69 -5.55 -0.91
C PRO A 1075 -21.72 -4.42 -0.57
N ILE A 1076 -21.99 -3.74 0.56
CA ILE A 1076 -21.16 -2.68 1.14
C ILE A 1076 -20.73 -3.17 2.53
N PHE A 1077 -19.42 -3.30 2.76
CA PHE A 1077 -18.84 -3.86 3.98
C PHE A 1077 -18.31 -2.77 4.92
N SER A 1078 -18.35 -3.05 6.21
CA SER A 1078 -17.61 -2.31 7.24
C SER A 1078 -16.09 -2.45 7.04
N VAL A 1079 -15.32 -1.46 7.48
CA VAL A 1079 -13.86 -1.45 7.39
C VAL A 1079 -13.24 -2.10 8.63
N SER A 1080 -12.50 -3.20 8.46
CA SER A 1080 -11.98 -4.04 9.55
C SER A 1080 -11.06 -3.33 10.54
N TYR A 1081 -10.22 -2.42 10.07
CA TYR A 1081 -9.31 -1.63 10.92
C TYR A 1081 -9.98 -0.37 11.49
N LEU A 1082 -11.27 -0.10 11.22
CA LEU A 1082 -12.03 0.99 11.86
C LEU A 1082 -13.04 0.45 12.88
N GLU A 1083 -13.65 -0.70 12.57
CA GLU A 1083 -14.69 -1.32 13.39
C GLU A 1083 -14.41 -2.82 13.55
N SER A 1084 -14.45 -3.32 14.80
CA SER A 1084 -14.24 -4.74 15.08
C SER A 1084 -15.43 -5.60 14.67
N LYS A 1085 -15.15 -6.86 14.34
CA LYS A 1085 -16.14 -7.95 14.27
C LYS A 1085 -15.82 -9.06 15.26
N GLN A 1086 -16.43 -9.08 16.43
CA GLN A 1086 -16.45 -10.20 17.37
C GLN A 1086 -17.51 -11.18 16.88
N SER A 1087 -17.12 -12.13 16.02
CA SER A 1087 -18.05 -13.10 15.43
C SER A 1087 -18.89 -13.84 16.48
N THR A 1088 -20.16 -13.99 16.14
CA THR A 1088 -21.13 -14.98 16.61
C THR A 1088 -20.54 -16.26 17.20
N SER A 1089 -20.82 -16.51 18.48
CA SER A 1089 -21.18 -17.84 18.97
C SER A 1089 -22.44 -17.76 19.83
N SER A 1090 -23.48 -18.45 19.37
CA SER A 1090 -24.61 -18.87 20.17
C SER A 1090 -24.13 -19.93 21.16
N THR A 1091 -23.56 -19.49 22.29
CA THR A 1091 -23.31 -20.32 23.47
C THR A 1091 -23.23 -19.38 24.66
N THR A 1092 -24.26 -19.45 25.51
CA THR A 1092 -24.37 -18.97 26.91
C THR A 1092 -23.59 -17.71 27.33
N PRO A 1093 -24.23 -16.72 27.97
CA PRO A 1093 -23.57 -15.50 28.42
C PRO A 1093 -22.56 -15.83 29.52
N THR A 1094 -21.31 -16.08 29.15
CA THR A 1094 -20.17 -15.96 30.06
C THR A 1094 -19.81 -14.49 30.11
N THR A 1095 -20.00 -13.94 31.29
CA THR A 1095 -19.65 -12.59 31.74
C THR A 1095 -18.44 -12.00 31.02
N GLU A 1096 -18.65 -10.80 30.50
CA GLU A 1096 -17.70 -9.91 29.83
C GLU A 1096 -16.34 -9.86 30.53
N GLY A 1097 -15.29 -10.30 29.84
CA GLY A 1097 -13.91 -9.97 30.14
C GLY A 1097 -13.46 -8.83 29.25
N SER A 1098 -13.96 -7.61 29.52
CA SER A 1098 -13.34 -6.40 28.98
C SER A 1098 -11.99 -6.21 29.69
N THR A 1099 -10.91 -6.10 28.92
CA THR A 1099 -9.69 -5.43 29.39
C THR A 1099 -10.00 -3.94 29.55
N GLU A 1100 -10.83 -3.60 30.53
CA GLU A 1100 -10.88 -2.24 31.06
C GLU A 1100 -9.49 -1.94 31.63
N ARG A 1101 -8.82 -0.93 31.08
CA ARG A 1101 -7.75 -0.25 31.81
C ARG A 1101 -8.31 0.06 33.20
N GLU A 1102 -7.64 -0.41 34.25
CA GLU A 1102 -8.07 -0.13 35.63
C GLU A 1102 -8.36 1.37 35.74
N PRO A 1103 -9.56 1.77 36.22
CA PRO A 1103 -9.88 3.18 36.35
C PRO A 1103 -8.82 3.83 37.24
N VAL A 1104 -8.39 5.04 36.86
CA VAL A 1104 -7.45 5.89 37.62
C VAL A 1104 -8.19 7.11 38.15
N CYS A 1105 -7.66 7.73 39.21
CA CYS A 1105 -8.21 8.98 39.73
C CYS A 1105 -8.17 10.08 38.67
N ALA A 1106 -9.31 10.69 38.35
CA ALA A 1106 -9.42 11.75 37.34
C ALA A 1106 -8.65 13.03 37.71
N ALA A 1107 -8.33 13.23 39.00
CA ALA A 1107 -7.60 14.41 39.46
C ALA A 1107 -6.07 14.20 39.52
N CYS A 1108 -5.60 13.01 39.94
CA CYS A 1108 -4.18 12.78 40.23
C CYS A 1108 -3.56 11.57 39.51
N GLY A 1109 -4.33 10.83 38.70
CA GLY A 1109 -3.85 9.69 37.93
C GLY A 1109 -3.48 8.43 38.73
N ASN A 1110 -3.58 8.46 40.06
CA ASN A 1110 -3.22 7.32 40.91
C ASN A 1110 -4.31 6.24 40.96
N LYS A 1111 -3.90 4.99 41.19
CA LYS A 1111 -4.79 3.86 41.52
C LYS A 1111 -5.40 4.05 42.92
N GLY A 1112 -6.66 3.67 43.10
CA GLY A 1112 -7.36 3.81 44.38
C GLY A 1112 -6.75 2.94 45.49
N LYS A 1113 -6.75 3.44 46.75
CA LYS A 1113 -6.33 2.68 47.95
C LYS A 1113 -7.50 2.64 48.94
N PRO A 1114 -8.32 1.58 49.05
CA PRO A 1114 -8.29 0.29 48.33
C PRO A 1114 -9.07 0.27 47.00
N ASN A 1115 -9.95 1.25 46.74
CA ASN A 1115 -10.76 1.37 45.53
C ASN A 1115 -10.92 2.84 45.13
N LEU A 1116 -11.30 3.13 43.89
CA LEU A 1116 -11.71 4.47 43.49
C LEU A 1116 -13.19 4.74 43.82
N LEU A 1117 -13.48 5.98 44.22
CA LEU A 1117 -14.82 6.49 44.47
C LEU A 1117 -15.41 7.04 43.18
N ARG A 1118 -16.58 6.56 42.79
CA ARG A 1118 -17.32 7.09 41.64
C ARG A 1118 -17.92 8.44 41.99
N CYS A 1119 -17.78 9.42 41.09
CA CYS A 1119 -18.34 10.76 41.28
C CYS A 1119 -19.84 10.69 41.61
N SER A 1120 -20.23 11.28 42.72
CA SER A 1120 -21.63 11.28 43.20
C SER A 1120 -22.57 12.08 42.30
N ILE A 1121 -22.05 13.03 41.51
CA ILE A 1121 -22.84 13.91 40.64
C ILE A 1121 -22.99 13.29 39.25
N CYS A 1122 -21.88 13.16 38.50
CA CYS A 1122 -21.97 12.75 37.08
C CYS A 1122 -21.98 11.24 36.88
N LYS A 1123 -21.60 10.45 37.91
CA LYS A 1123 -21.44 8.99 37.86
C LYS A 1123 -20.57 8.48 36.69
N LYS A 1124 -19.71 9.31 36.09
CA LYS A 1124 -18.89 8.95 34.91
C LYS A 1124 -17.38 8.95 35.16
N VAL A 1125 -16.90 9.62 36.21
CA VAL A 1125 -15.46 9.69 36.58
C VAL A 1125 -15.23 9.14 37.99
N TYR A 1126 -13.98 8.72 38.24
CA TYR A 1126 -13.55 8.05 39.47
C TYR A 1126 -12.43 8.86 40.16
N TYR A 1127 -12.40 8.86 41.49
CA TYR A 1127 -11.45 9.63 42.32
C TYR A 1127 -10.86 8.77 43.44
N CYS A 1128 -9.60 8.98 43.82
CA CYS A 1128 -8.96 8.18 44.88
C CYS A 1128 -9.31 8.65 46.31
N SER A 1129 -9.88 9.84 46.47
CA SER A 1129 -10.33 10.37 47.76
C SER A 1129 -11.43 11.42 47.55
N ALA A 1130 -12.15 11.77 48.62
CA ALA A 1130 -13.10 12.88 48.61
C ALA A 1130 -12.42 14.24 48.33
N GLU A 1131 -11.13 14.39 48.65
CA GLU A 1131 -10.35 15.59 48.31
C GLU A 1131 -10.04 15.69 46.82
N CYS A 1132 -9.78 14.57 46.14
CA CYS A 1132 -9.64 14.57 44.68
C CYS A 1132 -10.96 14.84 43.95
N GLN A 1133 -12.09 14.59 44.61
CA GLN A 1133 -13.43 14.84 44.06
C GLN A 1133 -13.90 16.29 44.27
N ARG A 1134 -13.43 16.98 45.31
CA ARG A 1134 -13.67 18.40 45.55
C ARG A 1134 -12.87 19.25 44.57
#